data_AF-A0A2S9XEI2-F1
#
_entry.id   AF-A0A2S9XEI2-F1
#
_cell.length_a   1.000
_cell.length_b   1.000
_cell.length_c   1.000
_cell.angle_alpha   90.00
_cell.angle_beta   90.00
_cell.angle_gamma   90.00
#
_symmetry.space_group_name_H-M   'P 1'
#
loop_
_entity.id
_entity.type
_entity.pdbx_description
1 polymer ?
#
loop_
_entity_poly.entity_id
_entity_poly.type
_entity_poly.pdbx_seq_one_letter_code
_entity_poly.pdbx_strand_id
1 'polypeptide(L)'
;MRLNSKNIFWSTTIKLGGHDLPIAVLSIVVWAGLLGVADWRVMLVLTTVRALAWVLYARRLLAPAATWRRLADGADAASLRAADLSLHRFSRRFTSLYVGGWLSLLLSSMLLSYLGVPKQASAGTAEWLIGGVLIATIAVAEVVTTRPLISNALMDIQHEVASALSAQGLRTEAPPSSIASSVTVVVVGLTVILATLFASLGGMIRTIGIRTHTLETQRRLAELGALHLQHGAAERLDPSVRVVDSSGLPAVLAHDASASGETLTVVDARNDRVLAAAPVGDERWVLAEASPDEQLDWLLLFLIGFGSAIMGLGALVGRDIAGYVSGPLAQLDETTRHVAETGEVRGLERVVTHRNDEVGQLAANFNRMIDVLELLASAAAAVAAGDLRVQLDHPGDLYDAFRGMLERLRGVIADIRHVSHELAATAAEVHAASVEQEVSAEHQSAKMREVIDTVASLARSAIEITKSAAAVLENAEQTATTTDEMAVQITELSAQTGSIGGLLEVIREIAERSDILALNGSLEATRAGEAGRGFALVAAEMRRLAERVDETVADVRTRVGDIERSGASTVAATVESRELAQDTAVAARVISAVTRRQGDDTQSASEAIEEVAQSMLAAAAATSQTRAAAEGLRLQADELERLIGQFQTASSPARASDPSTTA
;
A
#
# COMPACT_ATOMS: atom_id res chain seq x y z
N MET A 1 -53.00 -8.72 12.44
CA MET A 1 -53.62 -8.67 13.78
C MET A 1 -52.95 -7.52 14.55
N ARG A 2 -53.63 -6.36 14.71
CA ARG A 2 -53.01 -5.17 15.34
C ARG A 2 -52.82 -5.42 16.84
N LEU A 3 -51.59 -5.64 17.28
CA LEU A 3 -51.23 -5.70 18.70
C LEU A 3 -51.37 -4.29 19.30
N ASN A 4 -52.47 -4.09 20.01
CA ASN A 4 -52.79 -2.85 20.71
C ASN A 4 -51.78 -2.65 21.86
N SER A 5 -50.99 -1.58 21.78
CA SER A 5 -49.89 -1.21 22.68
C SER A 5 -50.34 -0.67 24.05
N LYS A 6 -51.56 -0.96 24.48
CA LYS A 6 -52.13 -0.51 25.76
C LYS A 6 -52.68 -1.71 26.53
N ASN A 7 -51.92 -2.17 27.53
CA ASN A 7 -52.32 -2.99 28.72
C ASN A 7 -51.40 -4.15 29.13
N ILE A 8 -50.14 -4.20 28.70
CA ILE A 8 -49.20 -5.24 29.20
C ILE A 8 -48.51 -4.83 30.54
N PHE A 9 -48.79 -3.64 31.08
CA PHE A 9 -47.91 -3.01 32.07
C PHE A 9 -48.32 -3.00 33.55
N TRP A 10 -49.40 -3.65 34.00
CA TRP A 10 -49.82 -3.57 35.41
C TRP A 10 -50.45 -4.85 36.02
N SER A 11 -49.84 -6.02 35.89
CA SER A 11 -50.28 -7.17 36.72
C SER A 11 -49.13 -8.09 37.14
N THR A 12 -48.33 -7.63 38.09
CA THR A 12 -47.41 -8.47 38.88
C THR A 12 -48.00 -8.83 40.24
N THR A 13 -49.23 -9.36 40.25
CA THR A 13 -49.87 -9.93 41.44
C THR A 13 -50.73 -11.13 41.03
N ILE A 14 -50.67 -12.20 41.83
CA ILE A 14 -51.53 -13.37 41.68
C ILE A 14 -52.91 -12.98 42.19
N LYS A 15 -53.94 -12.99 41.32
CA LYS A 15 -55.34 -12.75 41.74
C LYS A 15 -55.98 -14.07 42.14
N LEU A 16 -56.23 -14.25 43.44
CA LEU A 16 -57.19 -15.22 43.98
C LEU A 16 -58.32 -14.42 44.63
N GLY A 17 -59.57 -14.61 44.19
CA GLY A 17 -60.75 -14.08 44.89
C GLY A 17 -60.85 -12.55 45.04
N GLY A 18 -60.40 -11.76 44.05
CA GLY A 18 -60.68 -10.33 43.98
C GLY A 18 -59.78 -9.39 44.82
N HIS A 19 -58.80 -9.91 45.56
CA HIS A 19 -57.83 -9.10 46.31
C HIS A 19 -56.39 -9.31 45.82
N ASP A 20 -55.58 -8.24 45.86
CA ASP A 20 -54.19 -8.23 45.39
C ASP A 20 -53.24 -8.71 46.51
N LEU A 21 -52.56 -9.86 46.32
CA LEU A 21 -51.51 -10.33 47.23
C LEU A 21 -50.10 -10.12 46.64
N PRO A 22 -49.22 -9.29 47.24
CA PRO A 22 -47.80 -9.29 46.90
C PRO A 22 -47.13 -10.60 47.33
N ILE A 23 -46.06 -11.03 46.62
CA ILE A 23 -45.25 -12.23 46.93
C ILE A 23 -44.75 -12.23 48.39
N ALA A 24 -44.57 -11.04 48.96
CA ALA A 24 -44.30 -10.85 50.38
C ALA A 24 -45.34 -11.55 51.28
N VAL A 25 -46.62 -11.62 50.91
CA VAL A 25 -47.67 -12.27 51.70
C VAL A 25 -47.51 -13.79 51.71
N LEU A 26 -47.03 -14.40 50.62
CA LEU A 26 -46.72 -15.84 50.57
C LEU A 26 -45.49 -16.16 51.43
N SER A 27 -44.50 -15.26 51.45
CA SER A 27 -43.39 -15.33 52.41
C SER A 27 -43.89 -15.18 53.84
N ILE A 28 -44.76 -14.20 54.13
CA ILE A 28 -45.35 -13.94 55.46
C ILE A 28 -46.14 -15.15 55.98
N VAL A 29 -46.85 -15.88 55.13
CA VAL A 29 -47.58 -17.10 55.52
C VAL A 29 -46.63 -18.27 55.87
N VAL A 30 -45.50 -18.41 55.17
CA VAL A 30 -44.43 -19.36 55.55
C VAL A 30 -43.75 -18.93 56.85
N TRP A 31 -43.58 -17.62 57.07
CA TRP A 31 -43.03 -17.07 58.31
C TRP A 31 -43.99 -17.17 59.50
N ALA A 32 -45.31 -17.19 59.27
CA ALA A 32 -46.31 -17.47 60.31
C ALA A 32 -46.18 -18.88 60.90
N GLY A 33 -45.67 -19.85 60.13
CA GLY A 33 -45.32 -21.18 60.63
C GLY A 33 -44.04 -21.19 61.47
N LEU A 34 -43.02 -20.39 61.09
CA LEU A 34 -41.77 -20.23 61.86
C LEU A 34 -41.96 -19.54 63.22
N LEU A 35 -43.07 -18.83 63.42
CA LEU A 35 -43.48 -18.23 64.69
C LEU A 35 -44.01 -19.26 65.72
N GLY A 36 -44.00 -20.56 65.41
CA GLY A 36 -44.32 -21.64 66.36
C GLY A 36 -45.80 -21.98 66.46
N VAL A 37 -46.60 -21.59 65.46
CA VAL A 37 -48.05 -21.83 65.45
C VAL A 37 -48.43 -23.09 64.66
N ALA A 38 -47.48 -23.80 64.02
CA ALA A 38 -47.83 -24.89 63.13
C ALA A 38 -46.83 -26.08 63.10
N ASP A 39 -47.38 -27.30 63.11
CA ASP A 39 -46.71 -28.60 63.00
C ASP A 39 -45.82 -28.69 61.72
N TRP A 40 -44.76 -29.49 61.72
CA TRP A 40 -43.86 -29.70 60.56
C TRP A 40 -44.63 -30.12 59.30
N ARG A 41 -45.77 -30.81 59.48
CA ARG A 41 -46.72 -31.16 58.41
C ARG A 41 -47.28 -29.92 57.72
N VAL A 42 -47.57 -28.86 58.48
CA VAL A 42 -48.04 -27.58 57.95
C VAL A 42 -46.90 -26.85 57.24
N MET A 43 -45.67 -26.90 57.79
CA MET A 43 -44.51 -26.35 57.08
C MET A 43 -44.27 -27.05 55.74
N LEU A 44 -44.45 -28.37 55.67
CA LEU A 44 -44.38 -29.14 54.43
C LEU A 44 -45.47 -28.70 53.45
N VAL A 45 -46.73 -28.61 53.89
CA VAL A 45 -47.83 -28.16 53.02
C VAL A 45 -47.59 -26.74 52.51
N LEU A 46 -47.16 -25.82 53.36
CA LEU A 46 -46.88 -24.43 52.98
C LEU A 46 -45.69 -24.30 52.04
N THR A 47 -44.62 -25.07 52.23
CA THR A 47 -43.51 -25.13 51.28
C THR A 47 -43.93 -25.76 49.96
N THR A 48 -44.79 -26.77 49.97
CA THR A 48 -45.36 -27.34 48.75
C THR A 48 -46.23 -26.32 48.00
N VAL A 49 -47.06 -25.55 48.71
CA VAL A 49 -47.87 -24.47 48.13
C VAL A 49 -46.98 -23.35 47.57
N ARG A 50 -45.91 -22.98 48.28
CA ARG A 50 -44.93 -22.01 47.78
C ARG A 50 -44.22 -22.51 46.53
N ALA A 51 -43.78 -23.77 46.52
CA ALA A 51 -43.16 -24.39 45.36
C ALA A 51 -44.13 -24.40 44.17
N LEU A 52 -45.40 -24.76 44.39
CA LEU A 52 -46.44 -24.71 43.35
C LEU A 52 -46.69 -23.28 42.85
N ALA A 53 -46.73 -22.29 43.74
CA ALA A 53 -46.85 -20.88 43.38
C ALA A 53 -45.66 -20.41 42.55
N TRP A 54 -44.45 -20.84 42.89
CA TRP A 54 -43.24 -20.57 42.11
C TRP A 54 -43.26 -21.22 40.74
N VAL A 55 -43.72 -22.48 40.64
CA VAL A 55 -43.89 -23.17 39.36
C VAL A 55 -44.91 -22.46 38.46
N LEU A 56 -46.05 -22.06 39.03
CA LEU A 56 -47.06 -21.27 38.31
C LEU A 56 -46.52 -19.90 37.89
N TYR A 57 -45.72 -19.27 38.75
CA TYR A 57 -45.09 -17.99 38.46
C TYR A 57 -44.03 -18.11 37.37
N ALA A 58 -43.13 -19.10 37.44
CA ALA A 58 -42.13 -19.40 36.41
C ALA A 58 -42.77 -19.67 35.05
N ARG A 59 -43.87 -20.44 35.03
CA ARG A 59 -44.64 -20.70 33.80
C ARG A 59 -45.21 -19.42 33.18
N ARG A 60 -45.66 -18.47 34.01
CA ARG A 60 -46.16 -17.17 33.54
C ARG A 60 -45.03 -16.21 33.14
N LEU A 61 -43.89 -16.27 33.84
CA LEU A 61 -42.68 -15.50 33.55
C LEU A 61 -42.06 -15.89 32.20
N LEU A 62 -42.13 -17.17 31.81
CA LEU A 62 -41.65 -17.66 30.51
C LEU A 62 -42.63 -17.40 29.35
N ALA A 63 -43.74 -16.71 29.59
CA ALA A 63 -44.70 -16.39 28.53
C ALA A 63 -44.11 -15.61 27.35
N PRO A 64 -43.23 -14.58 27.53
CA PRO A 64 -42.63 -13.85 26.41
C PRO A 64 -41.77 -14.75 25.51
N ALA A 65 -40.98 -15.64 26.12
CA ALA A 65 -40.20 -16.67 25.44
C ALA A 65 -41.10 -17.64 24.64
N ALA A 66 -42.21 -18.08 25.22
CA ALA A 66 -43.19 -18.93 24.55
C ALA A 66 -43.99 -18.20 23.45
N THR A 67 -44.12 -16.88 23.54
CA THR A 67 -44.70 -16.04 22.48
C THR A 67 -43.72 -15.88 21.32
N TRP A 68 -42.43 -15.66 21.60
CA TRP A 68 -41.40 -15.59 20.56
C TRP A 68 -41.26 -16.92 19.80
N ARG A 69 -41.20 -18.07 20.48
CA ARG A 69 -41.15 -19.38 19.80
C ARG A 69 -42.34 -19.64 18.87
N ARG A 70 -43.49 -19.02 19.13
CA ARG A 70 -44.67 -19.08 18.25
C ARG A 70 -44.62 -18.11 17.07
N LEU A 71 -43.77 -17.09 17.16
CA LEU A 71 -43.58 -16.04 16.15
C LEU A 71 -42.33 -16.27 15.29
N ALA A 72 -41.43 -17.18 15.68
CA ALA A 72 -40.16 -17.44 15.01
C ALA A 72 -40.32 -17.79 13.51
N ASP A 73 -41.42 -18.43 13.14
CA ASP A 73 -41.77 -18.72 11.75
C ASP A 73 -42.51 -17.52 11.11
N GLY A 74 -41.74 -16.58 10.54
CA GLY A 74 -42.28 -15.53 9.65
C GLY A 74 -42.68 -14.20 10.31
N ALA A 75 -42.15 -13.87 11.50
CA ALA A 75 -42.40 -12.58 12.15
C ALA A 75 -41.81 -11.37 11.41
N ASP A 76 -42.53 -10.25 11.48
CA ASP A 76 -42.09 -8.93 11.00
C ASP A 76 -41.08 -8.27 11.96
N ALA A 77 -40.23 -7.39 11.41
CA ALA A 77 -39.18 -6.67 12.15
C ALA A 77 -39.68 -5.94 13.41
N ALA A 78 -40.92 -5.42 13.39
CA ALA A 78 -41.51 -4.73 14.52
C ALA A 78 -41.86 -5.71 15.67
N SER A 79 -42.38 -6.89 15.34
CA SER A 79 -42.67 -7.93 16.34
C SER A 79 -41.40 -8.52 16.93
N LEU A 80 -40.35 -8.71 16.13
CA LEU A 80 -39.04 -9.17 16.62
C LEU A 80 -38.40 -8.17 17.58
N ARG A 81 -38.41 -6.86 17.26
CA ARG A 81 -37.93 -5.81 18.19
C ARG A 81 -38.78 -5.71 19.46
N ALA A 82 -40.10 -5.86 19.35
CA ALA A 82 -40.97 -5.87 20.52
C ALA A 82 -40.71 -7.08 21.43
N ALA A 83 -40.42 -8.25 20.84
CA ALA A 83 -40.01 -9.44 21.57
C ALA A 83 -38.67 -9.22 22.31
N ASP A 84 -37.65 -8.69 21.62
CA ASP A 84 -36.33 -8.36 22.19
C ASP A 84 -36.44 -7.42 23.40
N LEU A 85 -37.12 -6.27 23.24
CA LEU A 85 -37.37 -5.31 24.33
C LEU A 85 -38.18 -5.89 25.49
N SER A 86 -39.04 -6.88 25.23
CA SER A 86 -39.82 -7.55 26.27
C SER A 86 -38.96 -8.50 27.10
N LEU A 87 -38.06 -9.26 26.45
CA LEU A 87 -37.11 -10.16 27.10
C LEU A 87 -36.07 -9.38 27.91
N HIS A 88 -35.57 -8.26 27.38
CA HIS A 88 -34.58 -7.43 28.08
C HIS A 88 -35.14 -6.79 29.36
N ARG A 89 -36.31 -6.12 29.28
CA ARG A 89 -36.98 -5.52 30.45
C ARG A 89 -37.36 -6.56 31.50
N PHE A 90 -37.70 -7.78 31.08
CA PHE A 90 -37.95 -8.89 31.97
C PHE A 90 -36.70 -9.26 32.78
N SER A 91 -35.56 -9.47 32.12
CA SER A 91 -34.32 -9.91 32.77
C SER A 91 -33.92 -8.96 33.90
N ARG A 92 -33.92 -7.65 33.62
CA ARG A 92 -33.60 -6.61 34.61
C ARG A 92 -34.57 -6.59 35.80
N ARG A 93 -35.87 -6.75 35.55
CA ARG A 93 -36.89 -6.81 36.63
C ARG A 93 -36.75 -8.07 37.48
N PHE A 94 -36.56 -9.22 36.85
CA PHE A 94 -36.33 -10.49 37.53
C PHE A 94 -35.13 -10.38 38.48
N THR A 95 -33.99 -9.86 38.01
CA THR A 95 -32.81 -9.65 38.86
C THR A 95 -33.10 -8.72 40.04
N SER A 96 -33.75 -7.57 39.80
CA SER A 96 -34.03 -6.60 40.88
C SER A 96 -34.98 -7.17 41.96
N LEU A 97 -36.02 -7.89 41.55
CA LEU A 97 -37.00 -8.49 42.46
C LEU A 97 -36.42 -9.68 43.20
N TYR A 98 -35.59 -10.49 42.52
CA TYR A 98 -34.89 -11.60 43.12
C TYR A 98 -33.94 -11.12 44.22
N VAL A 99 -33.11 -10.11 43.94
CA VAL A 99 -32.20 -9.52 44.93
C VAL A 99 -32.98 -8.86 46.06
N GLY A 100 -34.04 -8.09 45.76
CA GLY A 100 -34.86 -7.43 46.78
C GLY A 100 -35.60 -8.41 47.70
N GLY A 101 -36.15 -9.49 47.16
CA GLY A 101 -36.82 -10.53 47.94
C GLY A 101 -35.87 -11.17 48.96
N TRP A 102 -34.65 -11.47 48.53
CA TRP A 102 -33.60 -12.01 49.39
C TRP A 102 -33.09 -11.02 50.44
N LEU A 103 -32.89 -9.76 50.07
CA LEU A 103 -32.50 -8.73 51.03
C LEU A 103 -33.55 -8.54 52.12
N SER A 104 -34.84 -8.61 51.76
CA SER A 104 -35.94 -8.54 52.72
C SER A 104 -35.96 -9.75 53.66
N LEU A 105 -35.65 -10.95 53.14
CA LEU A 105 -35.56 -12.18 53.91
C LEU A 105 -34.44 -12.08 54.96
N LEU A 106 -33.31 -11.49 54.56
CA LEU A 106 -32.10 -11.33 55.37
C LEU A 106 -32.26 -10.24 56.45
N LEU A 107 -32.84 -9.08 56.10
CA LEU A 107 -33.17 -8.02 57.05
C LEU A 107 -34.22 -8.48 58.08
N SER A 108 -35.21 -9.25 57.64
CA SER A 108 -36.27 -9.74 58.53
C SER A 108 -35.78 -10.83 59.49
N SER A 109 -34.87 -11.72 59.05
CA SER A 109 -34.28 -12.72 59.94
C SER A 109 -33.39 -12.09 61.01
N MET A 110 -32.64 -11.04 60.66
CA MET A 110 -31.88 -10.23 61.63
C MET A 110 -32.81 -9.50 62.62
N LEU A 111 -33.90 -8.90 62.14
CA LEU A 111 -34.85 -8.19 63.00
C LEU A 111 -35.56 -9.14 64.00
N LEU A 112 -35.90 -10.35 63.56
CA LEU A 112 -36.55 -11.37 64.39
C LEU A 112 -35.60 -11.99 65.43
N SER A 113 -34.32 -12.16 65.10
CA SER A 113 -33.31 -12.56 66.08
C SER A 113 -33.07 -11.51 67.16
N TYR A 114 -33.34 -10.24 66.85
CA TYR A 114 -33.23 -9.12 67.80
C TYR A 114 -34.48 -9.00 68.71
N LEU A 115 -35.66 -9.43 68.24
CA LEU A 115 -36.95 -9.22 68.92
C LEU A 115 -37.39 -10.34 69.89
N GLY A 116 -36.64 -11.45 70.03
CA GLY A 116 -36.83 -12.46 71.09
C GLY A 116 -38.26 -13.01 71.26
N VAL A 117 -38.63 -14.04 70.49
CA VAL A 117 -40.01 -14.59 70.47
C VAL A 117 -40.33 -15.48 71.72
N PRO A 118 -41.55 -15.45 72.29
CA PRO A 118 -41.89 -16.09 73.57
C PRO A 118 -41.92 -17.63 73.53
N LYS A 119 -41.51 -18.24 74.64
CA LYS A 119 -41.47 -19.67 74.88
C LYS A 119 -42.84 -20.21 75.29
N GLN A 120 -43.54 -20.88 74.38
CA GLN A 120 -44.55 -21.90 74.72
C GLN A 120 -44.96 -22.69 73.46
N ALA A 121 -44.09 -23.60 73.03
CA ALA A 121 -44.45 -24.71 72.15
C ALA A 121 -43.52 -25.88 72.50
N SER A 122 -44.09 -26.97 73.01
CA SER A 122 -43.39 -28.20 73.42
C SER A 122 -42.98 -29.04 72.21
N ALA A 123 -42.21 -28.46 71.31
CA ALA A 123 -41.55 -29.16 70.20
C ALA A 123 -40.08 -29.37 70.57
N GLY A 124 -39.58 -30.58 70.36
CA GLY A 124 -38.20 -30.97 70.72
C GLY A 124 -37.16 -30.14 69.97
N THR A 125 -35.97 -30.01 70.56
CA THR A 125 -34.78 -29.34 69.99
C THR A 125 -34.48 -29.80 68.55
N ALA A 126 -34.67 -31.09 68.27
CA ALA A 126 -34.47 -31.68 66.95
C ALA A 126 -35.44 -31.16 65.87
N GLU A 127 -36.71 -30.89 66.20
CA GLU A 127 -37.75 -30.56 65.19
C GLU A 127 -37.56 -29.15 64.62
N TRP A 128 -37.16 -28.19 65.46
CA TRP A 128 -36.85 -26.83 65.04
C TRP A 128 -35.57 -26.75 64.20
N LEU A 129 -34.59 -27.61 64.49
CA LEU A 129 -33.32 -27.69 63.76
C LEU A 129 -33.48 -28.34 62.40
N ILE A 130 -34.27 -29.42 62.32
CA ILE A 130 -34.66 -30.04 61.04
C ILE A 130 -35.41 -29.00 60.19
N GLY A 131 -36.32 -28.21 60.77
CA GLY A 131 -37.00 -27.13 60.06
C GLY A 131 -36.05 -26.07 59.50
N GLY A 132 -35.08 -25.61 60.30
CA GLY A 132 -34.10 -24.62 59.87
C GLY A 132 -33.17 -25.11 58.75
N VAL A 133 -32.64 -26.33 58.89
CA VAL A 133 -31.78 -26.96 57.87
C VAL A 133 -32.57 -27.24 56.60
N LEU A 134 -33.83 -27.70 56.71
CA LEU A 134 -34.71 -27.92 55.56
C LEU A 134 -34.98 -26.61 54.81
N ILE A 135 -35.24 -25.51 55.52
CA ILE A 135 -35.46 -24.20 54.92
C ILE A 135 -34.19 -23.70 54.22
N ALA A 136 -33.02 -23.81 54.87
CA ALA A 136 -31.75 -23.42 54.27
C ALA A 136 -31.44 -24.25 53.01
N THR A 137 -31.66 -25.57 53.08
CA THR A 137 -31.45 -26.50 51.95
C THR A 137 -32.40 -26.20 50.81
N ILE A 138 -33.69 -25.95 51.08
CA ILE A 138 -34.67 -25.56 50.06
C ILE A 138 -34.31 -24.22 49.45
N ALA A 139 -33.84 -23.25 50.24
CA ALA A 139 -33.50 -21.93 49.74
C ALA A 139 -32.22 -21.96 48.88
N VAL A 140 -31.23 -22.77 49.26
CA VAL A 140 -30.03 -23.06 48.44
C VAL A 140 -30.44 -23.80 47.17
N ALA A 141 -31.28 -24.83 47.26
CA ALA A 141 -31.78 -25.56 46.10
C ALA A 141 -32.53 -24.64 45.14
N GLU A 142 -33.41 -23.76 45.64
CA GLU A 142 -34.17 -22.80 44.84
C GLU A 142 -33.24 -21.80 44.12
N VAL A 143 -32.20 -21.32 44.79
CA VAL A 143 -31.21 -20.39 44.20
C VAL A 143 -30.34 -21.07 43.14
N VAL A 144 -29.83 -22.26 43.45
CA VAL A 144 -28.88 -22.99 42.62
C VAL A 144 -29.56 -23.61 41.41
N THR A 145 -30.83 -24.02 41.52
CA THR A 145 -31.55 -24.65 40.39
C THR A 145 -32.38 -23.66 39.59
N THR A 146 -33.17 -22.79 40.24
CA THR A 146 -34.22 -22.03 39.55
C THR A 146 -33.66 -20.87 38.72
N ARG A 147 -32.65 -20.15 39.25
CA ARG A 147 -32.08 -19.00 38.56
C ARG A 147 -31.27 -19.40 37.31
N PRO A 148 -30.39 -20.41 37.34
CA PRO A 148 -29.65 -20.84 36.16
C PRO A 148 -30.57 -21.41 35.07
N LEU A 149 -31.57 -22.23 35.45
CA LEU A 149 -32.53 -22.80 34.49
C LEU A 149 -33.30 -21.71 33.73
N ILE A 150 -33.79 -20.68 34.42
CA ILE A 150 -34.55 -19.60 33.80
C ILE A 150 -33.62 -18.65 33.03
N SER A 151 -32.44 -18.33 33.57
CA SER A 151 -31.47 -17.44 32.92
C SER A 151 -30.95 -18.02 31.61
N ASN A 152 -30.55 -19.29 31.61
CA ASN A 152 -30.01 -19.96 30.43
C ASN A 152 -31.08 -20.05 29.33
N ALA A 153 -32.29 -20.49 29.67
CA ALA A 153 -33.39 -20.58 28.71
C ALA A 153 -33.78 -19.22 28.10
N LEU A 154 -33.63 -18.12 28.84
CA LEU A 154 -33.88 -16.77 28.32
C LEU A 154 -32.74 -16.25 27.45
N MET A 155 -31.49 -16.55 27.81
CA MET A 155 -30.31 -16.17 27.02
C MET A 155 -30.33 -16.84 25.65
N ASP A 156 -30.63 -18.14 25.58
CA ASP A 156 -30.72 -18.88 24.33
C ASP A 156 -31.75 -18.22 23.38
N ILE A 157 -32.92 -17.90 23.93
CA ILE A 157 -34.00 -17.26 23.16
C ILE A 157 -33.61 -15.83 22.75
N GLN A 158 -32.96 -15.05 23.61
CA GLN A 158 -32.47 -13.72 23.25
C GLN A 158 -31.44 -13.77 22.13
N HIS A 159 -30.55 -14.76 22.14
CA HIS A 159 -29.57 -14.96 21.09
C HIS A 159 -30.23 -15.31 19.74
N GLU A 160 -31.24 -16.20 19.77
CA GLU A 160 -32.05 -16.52 18.59
C GLU A 160 -32.81 -15.30 18.05
N VAL A 161 -33.38 -14.44 18.92
CA VAL A 161 -34.02 -13.19 18.49
C VAL A 161 -33.01 -12.21 17.89
N ALA A 162 -31.86 -12.03 18.54
CA ALA A 162 -30.84 -11.06 18.15
C ALA A 162 -30.17 -11.44 16.82
N SER A 163 -29.89 -12.73 16.62
CA SER A 163 -29.38 -13.26 15.34
C SER A 163 -30.39 -13.07 14.20
N ALA A 164 -31.68 -13.32 14.45
CA ALA A 164 -32.74 -13.06 13.46
C ALA A 164 -32.85 -11.56 13.10
N LEU A 165 -32.70 -10.65 14.08
CA LEU A 165 -32.70 -9.21 13.86
C LEU A 165 -31.44 -8.72 13.11
N SER A 166 -30.26 -9.29 13.39
CA SER A 166 -29.01 -8.93 12.71
C SER A 166 -29.00 -9.40 11.26
N ALA A 167 -29.58 -10.58 10.98
CA ALA A 167 -29.79 -11.07 9.62
C ALA A 167 -30.67 -10.13 8.78
N GLN A 168 -31.52 -9.33 9.43
CA GLN A 168 -32.35 -8.28 8.79
C GLN A 168 -31.69 -6.89 8.79
N GLY A 169 -30.42 -6.76 9.20
CA GLY A 169 -29.66 -5.50 9.20
C GLY A 169 -30.11 -4.49 10.26
N LEU A 170 -30.84 -4.91 11.30
CA LEU A 170 -31.38 -4.02 12.32
C LEU A 170 -30.47 -4.01 13.56
N ARG A 171 -30.32 -2.83 14.18
CA ARG A 171 -29.60 -2.69 15.45
C ARG A 171 -30.34 -3.42 16.57
N THR A 172 -29.62 -4.28 17.28
CA THR A 172 -30.08 -5.04 18.44
C THR A 172 -29.48 -4.45 19.72
N GLU A 173 -30.19 -4.57 20.85
CA GLU A 173 -29.54 -4.39 22.15
C GLU A 173 -28.70 -5.65 22.42
N ALA A 174 -27.43 -5.49 22.81
CA ALA A 174 -26.52 -6.62 22.97
C ALA A 174 -27.10 -7.65 23.98
N PRO A 175 -27.13 -8.96 23.65
CA PRO A 175 -27.56 -9.96 24.60
C PRO A 175 -26.67 -9.90 25.85
N PRO A 176 -27.21 -10.18 27.06
CA PRO A 176 -26.38 -10.30 28.25
C PRO A 176 -25.39 -11.45 28.03
N SER A 177 -24.10 -11.14 28.15
CA SER A 177 -23.01 -12.03 27.74
C SER A 177 -22.96 -13.35 28.52
N SER A 178 -22.32 -14.39 27.97
CA SER A 178 -21.94 -15.59 28.73
C SER A 178 -21.10 -15.26 29.96
N ILE A 179 -20.34 -14.16 29.87
CA ILE A 179 -19.62 -13.53 30.99
C ILE A 179 -20.60 -13.04 32.05
N ALA A 180 -21.72 -12.41 31.68
CA ALA A 180 -22.76 -12.00 32.63
C ALA A 180 -23.44 -13.21 33.30
N SER A 181 -23.59 -14.33 32.59
CA SER A 181 -24.05 -15.61 33.19
C SER A 181 -23.02 -16.13 34.21
N SER A 182 -21.74 -16.11 33.85
CA SER A 182 -20.63 -16.55 34.73
C SER A 182 -20.51 -15.67 35.97
N VAL A 183 -20.59 -14.33 35.82
CA VAL A 183 -20.64 -13.38 36.93
C VAL A 183 -21.89 -13.61 37.78
N THR A 184 -23.01 -13.96 37.16
CA THR A 184 -24.24 -14.31 37.89
C THR A 184 -24.08 -15.58 38.71
N VAL A 185 -23.37 -16.60 38.23
CA VAL A 185 -23.02 -17.80 39.00
C VAL A 185 -22.14 -17.43 40.20
N VAL A 186 -21.16 -16.54 40.03
CA VAL A 186 -20.32 -16.03 41.13
C VAL A 186 -21.17 -15.29 42.17
N VAL A 187 -22.05 -14.39 41.74
CA VAL A 187 -22.96 -13.65 42.63
C VAL A 187 -23.90 -14.60 43.37
N VAL A 188 -24.42 -15.62 42.69
CA VAL A 188 -25.26 -16.67 43.27
C VAL A 188 -24.48 -17.48 44.31
N GLY A 189 -23.27 -17.93 43.97
CA GLY A 189 -22.38 -18.65 44.90
C GLY A 189 -22.07 -17.83 46.14
N LEU A 190 -21.71 -16.55 45.95
CA LEU A 190 -21.46 -15.61 47.05
C LEU A 190 -22.71 -15.43 47.94
N THR A 191 -23.90 -15.36 47.32
CA THR A 191 -25.18 -15.24 48.04
C THR A 191 -25.47 -16.50 48.87
N VAL A 192 -25.22 -17.68 48.32
CA VAL A 192 -25.36 -18.97 49.03
C VAL A 192 -24.37 -19.06 50.19
N ILE A 193 -23.10 -18.75 49.97
CA ILE A 193 -22.06 -18.68 51.01
C ILE A 193 -22.54 -17.77 52.15
N LEU A 194 -22.98 -16.55 51.82
CA LEU A 194 -23.41 -15.56 52.79
C LEU A 194 -24.64 -16.05 53.58
N ALA A 195 -25.64 -16.62 52.90
CA ALA A 195 -26.84 -17.15 53.54
C ALA A 195 -26.54 -18.31 54.49
N THR A 196 -25.65 -19.22 54.12
CA THR A 196 -25.22 -20.33 55.00
C THR A 196 -24.44 -19.82 56.21
N LEU A 197 -23.56 -18.84 56.02
CA LEU A 197 -22.76 -18.25 57.10
C LEU A 197 -23.66 -17.55 58.12
N PHE A 198 -24.68 -16.82 57.67
CA PHE A 198 -25.68 -16.21 58.56
C PHE A 198 -26.60 -17.24 59.25
N ALA A 199 -26.99 -18.33 58.56
CA ALA A 199 -27.75 -19.41 59.20
C ALA A 199 -26.94 -20.10 60.31
N SER A 200 -25.65 -20.32 60.09
CA SER A 200 -24.72 -20.83 61.10
C SER A 200 -24.59 -19.88 62.29
N LEU A 201 -24.44 -18.57 62.04
CA LEU A 201 -24.37 -17.56 63.08
C LEU A 201 -25.67 -17.49 63.93
N GLY A 202 -26.84 -17.59 63.28
CA GLY A 202 -28.14 -17.67 63.97
C GLY A 202 -28.29 -18.93 64.81
N GLY A 203 -27.78 -20.07 64.32
CA GLY A 203 -27.68 -21.31 65.10
C GLY A 203 -26.84 -21.11 66.36
N MET A 204 -25.65 -20.52 66.23
CA MET A 204 -24.74 -20.25 67.35
C MET A 204 -25.36 -19.33 68.41
N ILE A 205 -26.02 -18.25 68.01
CA ILE A 205 -26.70 -17.32 68.94
C ILE A 205 -27.81 -18.04 69.72
N ARG A 206 -28.58 -18.91 69.06
CA ARG A 206 -29.65 -19.69 69.73
C ARG A 206 -29.08 -20.73 70.69
N THR A 207 -27.98 -21.39 70.34
CA THR A 207 -27.25 -22.32 71.22
C THR A 207 -26.82 -21.64 72.51
N ILE A 208 -26.29 -20.42 72.41
CA ILE A 208 -25.95 -19.58 73.57
C ILE A 208 -27.22 -19.27 74.38
N GLY A 209 -28.32 -18.91 73.72
CA GLY A 209 -29.61 -18.62 74.38
C GLY A 209 -30.26 -19.82 75.08
N ILE A 210 -30.08 -21.04 74.57
CA ILE A 210 -30.54 -22.26 75.24
C ILE A 210 -29.70 -22.50 76.50
N ARG A 211 -28.36 -22.44 76.38
CA ARG A 211 -27.46 -22.61 77.53
C ARG A 211 -27.73 -21.62 78.66
N THR A 212 -27.93 -20.33 78.33
CA THR A 212 -28.25 -19.31 79.33
C THR A 212 -29.62 -19.55 79.98
N HIS A 213 -30.61 -20.03 79.24
CA HIS A 213 -31.89 -20.38 79.83
C HIS A 213 -31.83 -21.62 80.72
N THR A 214 -31.08 -22.65 80.33
CA THR A 214 -30.91 -23.85 81.15
C THR A 214 -30.21 -23.49 82.47
N LEU A 215 -29.18 -22.64 82.42
CA LEU A 215 -28.55 -22.03 83.61
C LEU A 215 -29.57 -21.33 84.51
N GLU A 216 -30.38 -20.43 83.95
CA GLU A 216 -31.39 -19.68 84.70
C GLU A 216 -32.47 -20.60 85.32
N THR A 217 -32.84 -21.66 84.61
CA THR A 217 -33.81 -22.64 85.11
C THR A 217 -33.24 -23.43 86.29
N GLN A 218 -31.98 -23.88 86.20
CA GLN A 218 -31.31 -24.57 87.30
C GLN A 218 -31.09 -23.64 88.51
N ARG A 219 -30.76 -22.37 88.26
CA ARG A 219 -30.68 -21.35 89.31
C ARG A 219 -31.99 -21.22 90.09
N ARG A 220 -33.11 -21.07 89.38
CA ARG A 220 -34.44 -20.97 90.01
C ARG A 220 -34.82 -22.23 90.78
N LEU A 221 -34.49 -23.42 90.26
CA LEU A 221 -34.73 -24.68 90.95
C LEU A 221 -33.90 -24.80 92.24
N ALA A 222 -32.63 -24.37 92.21
CA ALA A 222 -31.80 -24.33 93.40
C ALA A 222 -32.32 -23.32 94.45
N GLU A 223 -32.69 -22.10 94.03
CA GLU A 223 -33.25 -21.07 94.92
C GLU A 223 -34.59 -21.49 95.52
N LEU A 224 -35.51 -22.03 94.73
CA LEU A 224 -36.78 -22.56 95.19
C LEU A 224 -36.59 -23.75 96.13
N GLY A 225 -35.64 -24.65 95.84
CA GLY A 225 -35.31 -25.76 96.73
C GLY A 225 -34.76 -25.29 98.08
N ALA A 226 -33.89 -24.28 98.07
CA ALA A 226 -33.35 -23.67 99.30
C ALA A 226 -34.45 -22.99 100.14
N LEU A 227 -35.34 -22.23 99.49
CA LEU A 227 -36.49 -21.59 100.14
C LEU A 227 -37.45 -22.61 100.79
N HIS A 228 -37.76 -23.72 100.11
CA HIS A 228 -38.62 -24.77 100.67
C HIS A 228 -37.99 -25.44 101.91
N LEU A 229 -36.67 -25.63 101.92
CA LEU A 229 -35.96 -26.21 103.06
C LEU A 229 -35.89 -25.26 104.26
N GLN A 230 -35.69 -23.95 104.04
CA GLN A 230 -35.72 -22.95 105.12
C GLN A 230 -37.08 -22.85 105.81
N HIS A 231 -38.17 -23.07 105.08
CA HIS A 231 -39.54 -23.03 105.62
C HIS A 231 -40.05 -24.40 106.11
N GLY A 232 -39.18 -25.40 106.24
CA GLY A 232 -39.53 -26.72 106.82
C GLY A 232 -40.32 -27.65 105.88
N ALA A 233 -40.37 -27.36 104.58
CA ALA A 233 -41.14 -28.11 103.58
C ALA A 233 -40.26 -29.07 102.75
N ALA A 234 -39.51 -29.95 103.43
CA ALA A 234 -38.55 -30.86 102.79
C ALA A 234 -39.19 -31.87 101.80
N GLU A 235 -40.46 -32.23 101.98
CA GLU A 235 -41.18 -33.17 101.11
C GLU A 235 -41.54 -32.59 99.72
N ARG A 236 -41.32 -31.28 99.47
CA ARG A 236 -41.66 -30.60 98.21
C ARG A 236 -40.46 -30.32 97.30
N LEU A 237 -39.30 -30.91 97.58
CA LEU A 237 -38.13 -30.76 96.73
C LEU A 237 -38.33 -31.44 95.37
N ASP A 238 -37.93 -30.74 94.31
CA ASP A 238 -37.89 -31.32 92.97
C ASP A 238 -36.85 -32.47 92.94
N PRO A 239 -37.18 -33.66 92.39
CA PRO A 239 -36.27 -34.81 92.38
C PRO A 239 -34.94 -34.57 91.66
N SER A 240 -34.85 -33.54 90.82
CA SER A 240 -33.62 -33.12 90.13
C SER A 240 -32.62 -32.36 91.02
N VAL A 241 -33.00 -32.04 92.25
CA VAL A 241 -32.24 -31.20 93.17
C VAL A 241 -31.76 -32.02 94.37
N ARG A 242 -30.50 -31.82 94.77
CA ARG A 242 -29.86 -32.55 95.88
C ARG A 242 -29.41 -31.60 96.98
N VAL A 243 -29.61 -32.00 98.24
CA VAL A 243 -29.06 -31.28 99.40
C VAL A 243 -27.68 -31.82 99.69
N VAL A 244 -26.69 -30.94 99.77
CA VAL A 244 -25.28 -31.30 99.91
C VAL A 244 -24.63 -30.35 100.93
N ASP A 245 -23.72 -30.89 101.76
CA ASP A 245 -22.92 -30.06 102.67
C ASP A 245 -21.82 -29.30 101.90
N SER A 246 -21.25 -28.27 102.53
CA SER A 246 -20.14 -27.44 102.01
C SER A 246 -19.00 -28.25 101.37
N SER A 247 -18.68 -29.43 101.92
CA SER A 247 -17.64 -30.34 101.42
C SER A 247 -18.03 -31.20 100.21
N GLY A 248 -19.33 -31.34 99.92
CA GLY A 248 -19.83 -32.13 98.78
C GLY A 248 -20.15 -31.31 97.54
N LEU A 249 -19.96 -29.98 97.58
CA LEU A 249 -20.08 -29.13 96.39
C LEU A 249 -19.01 -29.50 95.34
N PRO A 250 -19.37 -29.56 94.04
CA PRO A 250 -18.40 -29.74 92.97
C PRO A 250 -17.28 -28.70 93.06
N ALA A 251 -16.02 -29.10 92.82
CA ALA A 251 -14.84 -28.24 93.02
C ALA A 251 -14.93 -26.87 92.32
N VAL A 252 -15.66 -26.81 91.20
CA VAL A 252 -15.89 -25.60 90.41
C VAL A 252 -16.79 -24.59 91.15
N LEU A 253 -17.74 -25.06 91.96
CA LEU A 253 -18.62 -24.22 92.78
C LEU A 253 -18.10 -24.03 94.20
N ALA A 254 -17.32 -24.99 94.73
CA ALA A 254 -16.79 -24.96 96.09
C ALA A 254 -15.86 -23.76 96.34
N HIS A 255 -15.09 -23.34 95.33
CA HIS A 255 -14.23 -22.16 95.42
C HIS A 255 -15.05 -20.88 95.69
N ASP A 256 -16.11 -20.67 94.91
CA ASP A 256 -16.92 -19.45 94.98
C ASP A 256 -17.94 -19.48 96.14
N ALA A 257 -18.31 -20.68 96.63
CA ALA A 257 -19.18 -20.89 97.79
C ALA A 257 -18.54 -20.43 99.11
N SER A 258 -17.21 -20.44 99.20
CA SER A 258 -16.49 -19.94 100.38
C SER A 258 -16.47 -18.40 100.46
N ALA A 259 -16.78 -17.70 99.37
CA ALA A 259 -16.62 -16.25 99.23
C ALA A 259 -17.94 -15.46 99.20
N SER A 260 -19.09 -16.09 98.92
CA SER A 260 -20.38 -15.39 98.84
C SER A 260 -21.54 -16.24 99.36
N GLY A 261 -22.47 -15.61 100.10
CA GLY A 261 -23.72 -16.23 100.55
C GLY A 261 -24.85 -16.17 99.51
N GLU A 262 -24.50 -16.06 98.23
CA GLU A 262 -25.44 -15.94 97.11
C GLU A 262 -25.58 -17.27 96.34
N THR A 263 -26.63 -17.40 95.54
CA THR A 263 -26.79 -18.53 94.62
C THR A 263 -25.70 -18.49 93.55
N LEU A 264 -24.96 -19.59 93.44
CA LEU A 264 -23.89 -19.76 92.48
C LEU A 264 -24.39 -20.54 91.27
N THR A 265 -23.97 -20.13 90.08
CA THR A 265 -24.28 -20.82 88.83
C THR A 265 -23.02 -20.94 87.99
N VAL A 266 -22.65 -22.15 87.60
CA VAL A 266 -21.50 -22.39 86.72
C VAL A 266 -21.82 -23.45 85.68
N VAL A 267 -21.25 -23.28 84.49
CA VAL A 267 -21.19 -24.33 83.47
C VAL A 267 -19.88 -25.09 83.67
N ASP A 268 -19.97 -26.34 84.10
CA ASP A 268 -18.82 -27.24 84.13
C ASP A 268 -18.55 -27.78 82.73
N ALA A 269 -17.60 -27.15 82.05
CA ALA A 269 -17.20 -27.53 80.70
C ALA A 269 -16.49 -28.90 80.63
N ARG A 270 -16.00 -29.45 81.76
CA ARG A 270 -15.28 -30.75 81.74
C ARG A 270 -16.22 -31.94 81.79
N ASN A 271 -17.35 -31.79 82.47
CA ASN A 271 -18.33 -32.87 82.65
C ASN A 271 -19.61 -32.65 81.85
N ASP A 272 -19.66 -31.60 81.02
CA ASP A 272 -20.82 -31.12 80.28
C ASP A 272 -22.07 -31.05 81.17
N ARG A 273 -21.97 -30.26 82.24
CA ARG A 273 -23.06 -30.09 83.22
C ARG A 273 -23.25 -28.63 83.57
N VAL A 274 -24.51 -28.22 83.60
CA VAL A 274 -24.92 -26.93 84.15
C VAL A 274 -25.26 -27.16 85.62
N LEU A 275 -24.54 -26.46 86.49
CA LEU A 275 -24.63 -26.62 87.93
C LEU A 275 -25.10 -25.30 88.55
N ALA A 276 -26.08 -25.37 89.46
CA ALA A 276 -26.52 -24.24 90.26
C ALA A 276 -26.63 -24.65 91.74
N ALA A 277 -26.07 -23.85 92.64
CA ALA A 277 -26.07 -24.11 94.08
C ALA A 277 -26.60 -22.90 94.86
N ALA A 278 -27.62 -23.10 95.71
CA ALA A 278 -28.18 -22.06 96.59
C ALA A 278 -27.97 -22.41 98.08
N PRO A 279 -27.61 -21.45 98.95
CA PRO A 279 -27.35 -21.72 100.36
C PRO A 279 -28.65 -21.80 101.18
N VAL A 280 -28.70 -22.72 102.14
CA VAL A 280 -29.87 -22.94 103.02
C VAL A 280 -29.62 -22.46 104.46
N GLY A 281 -28.36 -22.44 104.91
CA GLY A 281 -27.96 -22.20 106.30
C GLY A 281 -27.31 -23.45 106.93
N ASP A 282 -26.53 -23.28 108.00
CA ASP A 282 -25.76 -24.36 108.67
C ASP A 282 -24.87 -25.17 107.70
N GLU A 283 -24.10 -24.50 106.86
CA GLU A 283 -23.20 -25.11 105.84
C GLU A 283 -23.87 -26.03 104.79
N ARG A 284 -25.20 -26.00 104.66
CA ARG A 284 -25.93 -26.79 103.65
C ARG A 284 -26.28 -26.00 102.40
N TRP A 285 -26.17 -26.66 101.25
CA TRP A 285 -26.45 -26.12 99.92
C TRP A 285 -27.42 -27.02 99.16
N VAL A 286 -28.17 -26.41 98.25
CA VAL A 286 -29.10 -27.07 97.34
C VAL A 286 -28.52 -27.02 95.94
N LEU A 287 -28.11 -28.16 95.43
CA LEU A 287 -27.45 -28.33 94.14
C LEU A 287 -28.46 -28.85 93.10
N ALA A 288 -28.68 -28.07 92.06
CA ALA A 288 -29.44 -28.44 90.88
C ALA A 288 -28.46 -28.71 89.72
N GLU A 289 -28.58 -29.88 89.08
CA GLU A 289 -27.69 -30.30 88.00
C GLU A 289 -28.50 -30.69 86.76
N ALA A 290 -28.08 -30.20 85.59
CA ALA A 290 -28.61 -30.66 84.30
C ALA A 290 -27.48 -30.90 83.30
N SER A 291 -27.55 -31.99 82.53
CA SER A 291 -26.71 -32.19 81.35
C SER A 291 -27.30 -31.40 80.17
N PRO A 292 -26.51 -30.58 79.46
CA PRO A 292 -26.89 -30.07 78.14
C PRO A 292 -27.19 -31.23 77.18
N ASP A 293 -28.05 -30.98 76.20
CA ASP A 293 -28.49 -31.96 75.21
C ASP A 293 -27.32 -32.32 74.28
N GLU A 294 -26.87 -33.59 74.29
CA GLU A 294 -25.70 -34.12 73.54
C GLU A 294 -25.83 -33.89 72.01
N GLN A 295 -27.05 -33.62 71.52
CA GLN A 295 -27.34 -33.29 70.12
C GLN A 295 -26.74 -31.95 69.65
N LEU A 296 -26.33 -31.07 70.57
CA LEU A 296 -25.87 -29.72 70.27
C LEU A 296 -24.46 -29.66 69.66
N ASP A 297 -23.58 -30.59 70.03
CA ASP A 297 -22.18 -30.61 69.58
C ASP A 297 -22.01 -31.19 68.17
N TRP A 298 -22.75 -32.26 67.85
CA TRP A 298 -22.83 -32.80 66.49
C TRP A 298 -23.38 -31.77 65.50
N LEU A 299 -24.25 -30.88 65.96
CA LEU A 299 -24.81 -29.80 65.16
C LEU A 299 -23.76 -28.74 64.80
N LEU A 300 -22.92 -28.33 65.76
CA LEU A 300 -21.85 -27.35 65.52
C LEU A 300 -20.83 -27.88 64.50
N LEU A 301 -20.45 -29.16 64.63
CA LEU A 301 -19.58 -29.83 63.66
C LEU A 301 -20.22 -29.90 62.27
N PHE A 302 -21.53 -30.19 62.18
CA PHE A 302 -22.25 -30.19 60.91
C PHE A 302 -22.27 -28.81 60.25
N LEU A 303 -22.52 -27.73 60.99
CA LEU A 303 -22.55 -26.37 60.44
C LEU A 303 -21.18 -25.90 59.94
N ILE A 304 -20.10 -26.22 60.66
CA ILE A 304 -18.72 -25.92 60.23
C ILE A 304 -18.34 -26.74 59.00
N GLY A 305 -18.68 -28.03 58.98
CA GLY A 305 -18.45 -28.91 57.84
C GLY A 305 -19.20 -28.45 56.59
N PHE A 306 -20.46 -28.06 56.74
CA PHE A 306 -21.29 -27.55 55.65
C PHE A 306 -20.78 -26.20 55.10
N GLY A 307 -20.36 -25.28 55.98
CA GLY A 307 -19.73 -24.02 55.56
C GLY A 307 -18.43 -24.24 54.77
N SER A 308 -17.59 -25.18 55.21
CA SER A 308 -16.33 -25.53 54.55
C SER A 308 -16.56 -26.16 53.17
N ALA A 309 -17.57 -27.03 53.05
CA ALA A 309 -17.95 -27.65 51.78
C ALA A 309 -18.41 -26.62 50.74
N ILE A 310 -19.18 -25.62 51.16
CA ILE A 310 -19.62 -24.53 50.28
C ILE A 310 -18.45 -23.64 49.83
N MET A 311 -17.49 -23.36 50.71
CA MET A 311 -16.30 -22.58 50.36
C MET A 311 -15.40 -23.33 49.36
N GLY A 312 -15.25 -24.65 49.53
CA GLY A 312 -14.57 -25.53 48.57
C GLY A 312 -15.26 -25.56 47.20
N LEU A 313 -16.59 -25.63 47.18
CA LEU A 313 -17.37 -25.57 45.94
C LEU A 313 -17.20 -24.21 45.23
N GLY A 314 -17.16 -23.11 45.98
CA GLY A 314 -16.89 -21.77 45.43
C GLY A 314 -15.52 -21.67 44.77
N ALA A 315 -14.48 -22.25 45.36
CA ALA A 315 -13.14 -22.29 44.79
C ALA A 315 -13.07 -23.12 43.49
N LEU A 316 -13.78 -24.26 43.43
CA LEU A 316 -13.89 -25.09 42.22
C LEU A 316 -14.59 -24.36 41.08
N VAL A 317 -15.75 -23.73 41.36
CA VAL A 317 -16.48 -22.93 40.36
C VAL A 317 -15.66 -21.73 39.90
N GLY A 318 -14.93 -21.06 40.80
CA GLY A 318 -14.02 -19.97 40.45
C GLY A 318 -12.89 -20.41 39.51
N ARG A 319 -12.31 -21.60 39.77
CA ARG A 319 -11.30 -22.21 38.89
C ARG A 319 -11.86 -22.51 37.50
N ASP A 320 -13.06 -23.09 37.44
CA ASP A 320 -13.69 -23.44 36.16
C ASP A 320 -14.03 -22.17 35.35
N ILE A 321 -14.54 -21.12 35.98
CA ILE A 321 -14.80 -19.83 35.30
C ILE A 321 -13.51 -19.15 34.84
N ALA A 322 -12.44 -19.20 35.64
CA ALA A 322 -11.14 -18.63 35.26
C ALA A 322 -10.58 -19.33 34.01
N GLY A 323 -10.69 -20.66 33.93
CA GLY A 323 -10.36 -21.42 32.72
C GLY A 323 -11.35 -21.18 31.57
N TYR A 324 -12.62 -20.89 31.88
CA TYR A 324 -13.64 -20.64 30.88
C TYR A 324 -13.44 -19.30 30.16
N VAL A 325 -13.15 -18.20 30.84
CA VAL A 325 -13.05 -16.89 30.16
C VAL A 325 -11.61 -16.48 29.88
N SER A 326 -10.69 -16.70 30.83
CA SER A 326 -9.34 -16.13 30.76
C SER A 326 -8.43 -16.86 29.77
N GLY A 327 -8.63 -18.16 29.56
CA GLY A 327 -7.79 -18.97 28.68
C GLY A 327 -7.81 -18.49 27.21
N PRO A 328 -8.97 -18.46 26.54
CA PRO A 328 -9.06 -18.00 25.15
C PRO A 328 -8.68 -16.52 24.97
N LEU A 329 -8.97 -15.66 25.96
CA LEU A 329 -8.55 -14.26 25.91
C LEU A 329 -7.03 -14.10 26.01
N ALA A 330 -6.36 -14.93 26.81
CA ALA A 330 -4.90 -14.95 26.88
C ALA A 330 -4.28 -15.41 25.56
N GLN A 331 -4.87 -16.41 24.89
CA GLN A 331 -4.41 -16.84 23.56
C GLN A 331 -4.61 -15.74 22.51
N LEU A 332 -5.76 -15.07 22.50
CA LEU A 332 -6.00 -13.92 21.61
C LEU A 332 -4.98 -12.81 21.84
N ASP A 333 -4.68 -12.49 23.11
CA ASP A 333 -3.67 -11.49 23.47
C ASP A 333 -2.28 -11.91 23.00
N GLU A 334 -1.88 -13.17 23.22
CA GLU A 334 -0.59 -13.71 22.78
C GLU A 334 -0.42 -13.67 21.26
N THR A 335 -1.40 -14.16 20.50
CA THR A 335 -1.35 -14.12 19.03
C THR A 335 -1.36 -12.68 18.50
N THR A 336 -2.18 -11.80 19.09
CA THR A 336 -2.20 -10.38 18.70
C THR A 336 -0.86 -9.71 18.97
N ARG A 337 -0.25 -9.99 20.12
CA ARG A 337 1.06 -9.46 20.49
C ARG A 337 2.15 -9.97 19.54
N HIS A 338 2.13 -11.27 19.21
CA HIS A 338 3.05 -11.84 18.24
C HIS A 338 2.96 -11.14 16.88
N VAL A 339 1.74 -10.96 16.34
CA VAL A 339 1.52 -10.22 15.09
C VAL A 339 2.00 -8.77 15.20
N ALA A 340 1.73 -8.09 16.32
CA ALA A 340 2.11 -6.69 16.52
C ALA A 340 3.63 -6.49 16.66
N GLU A 341 4.34 -7.41 17.32
CA GLU A 341 5.78 -7.31 17.56
C GLU A 341 6.61 -7.81 16.37
N THR A 342 6.20 -8.90 15.73
CA THR A 342 7.00 -9.56 14.68
C THR A 342 6.53 -9.21 13.25
N GLY A 343 5.26 -8.81 13.10
CA GLY A 343 4.61 -8.71 11.79
C GLY A 343 4.33 -10.06 11.12
N GLU A 344 4.59 -11.18 11.79
CA GLU A 344 4.35 -12.52 11.25
C GLU A 344 2.87 -12.87 11.35
N VAL A 345 2.24 -13.10 10.21
CA VAL A 345 0.83 -13.52 10.10
C VAL A 345 0.66 -14.91 9.48
N ARG A 346 1.73 -15.47 8.93
CA ARG A 346 1.73 -16.78 8.26
C ARG A 346 1.97 -17.91 9.24
N GLY A 347 1.17 -18.98 9.10
CA GLY A 347 1.37 -20.19 9.92
C GLY A 347 1.07 -20.02 11.40
N LEU A 348 0.39 -18.92 11.79
CA LEU A 348 -0.07 -18.73 13.15
C LEU A 348 -1.15 -19.75 13.50
N GLU A 349 -0.98 -20.40 14.64
CA GLU A 349 -1.99 -21.28 15.19
C GLU A 349 -3.27 -20.49 15.45
N ARG A 350 -4.38 -20.98 14.90
CA ARG A 350 -5.69 -20.32 15.02
C ARG A 350 -6.23 -20.52 16.43
N VAL A 351 -6.82 -19.47 16.99
CA VAL A 351 -7.44 -19.55 18.32
C VAL A 351 -8.63 -20.50 18.27
N VAL A 352 -8.72 -21.40 19.25
CA VAL A 352 -9.73 -22.46 19.28
C VAL A 352 -11.16 -21.88 19.35
N THR A 353 -12.01 -22.25 18.38
CA THR A 353 -13.39 -21.74 18.24
C THR A 353 -14.48 -22.72 18.64
N HIS A 354 -14.21 -23.75 19.46
CA HIS A 354 -15.20 -24.79 19.81
C HIS A 354 -16.40 -24.30 20.66
N ARG A 355 -16.62 -22.98 20.77
CA ARG A 355 -17.63 -22.37 21.62
C ARG A 355 -18.59 -21.51 20.83
N ASN A 356 -19.86 -21.58 21.19
CA ASN A 356 -20.94 -20.79 20.60
C ASN A 356 -21.27 -19.53 21.41
N ASP A 357 -20.33 -19.05 22.23
CA ASP A 357 -20.49 -17.85 23.05
C ASP A 357 -19.75 -16.64 22.46
N GLU A 358 -19.78 -15.49 23.15
CA GLU A 358 -19.14 -14.26 22.67
C GLU A 358 -17.62 -14.41 22.55
N VAL A 359 -17.00 -15.21 23.41
CA VAL A 359 -15.56 -15.50 23.36
C VAL A 359 -15.24 -16.33 22.12
N GLY A 360 -16.07 -17.34 21.80
CA GLY A 360 -15.95 -18.10 20.56
C GLY A 360 -16.18 -17.26 19.30
N GLN A 361 -17.15 -16.34 19.31
CA GLN A 361 -17.38 -15.40 18.20
C GLN A 361 -16.23 -14.41 18.02
N LEU A 362 -15.66 -13.91 19.12
CA LEU A 362 -14.47 -13.06 19.09
C LEU A 362 -13.28 -13.81 18.48
N ALA A 363 -13.04 -15.05 18.92
CA ALA A 363 -11.99 -15.90 18.35
C ALA A 363 -12.21 -16.16 16.85
N ALA A 364 -13.45 -16.42 16.43
CA ALA A 364 -13.77 -16.62 15.02
C ALA A 364 -13.55 -15.36 14.17
N ASN A 365 -13.97 -14.19 14.65
CA ASN A 365 -13.74 -12.92 13.96
C ASN A 365 -12.25 -12.55 13.91
N PHE A 366 -11.50 -12.82 14.99
CA PHE A 366 -10.06 -12.66 15.02
C PHE A 366 -9.37 -13.57 14.00
N ASN A 367 -9.72 -14.86 13.96
CA ASN A 367 -9.17 -15.79 12.97
C ASN A 367 -9.44 -15.33 11.53
N ARG A 368 -10.65 -14.83 11.21
CA ARG A 368 -10.95 -14.25 9.88
C ARG A 368 -10.07 -13.04 9.57
N MET A 369 -9.80 -12.18 10.55
CA MET A 369 -8.87 -11.05 10.37
C MET A 369 -7.46 -11.55 10.03
N ILE A 370 -6.98 -12.58 10.72
CA ILE A 370 -5.68 -13.19 10.38
C ILE A 370 -5.71 -13.82 8.98
N ASP A 371 -6.80 -14.49 8.57
CA ASP A 371 -6.93 -15.04 7.20
C ASP A 371 -6.79 -13.94 6.13
N VAL A 372 -7.40 -12.77 6.36
CA VAL A 372 -7.27 -11.59 5.46
C VAL A 372 -5.82 -11.13 5.39
N LEU A 373 -5.15 -10.97 6.53
CA LEU A 373 -3.75 -10.53 6.59
C LEU A 373 -2.80 -11.54 5.95
N GLU A 374 -3.02 -12.84 6.17
CA GLU A 374 -2.23 -13.92 5.60
C GLU A 374 -2.38 -14.01 4.08
N LEU A 375 -3.60 -13.84 3.56
CA LEU A 375 -3.86 -13.77 2.12
C LEU A 375 -3.12 -12.59 1.48
N LEU A 376 -3.17 -11.41 2.09
CA LEU A 376 -2.50 -10.22 1.56
C LEU A 376 -0.98 -10.30 1.65
N ALA A 377 -0.44 -10.89 2.72
CA ALA A 377 0.98 -11.20 2.82
C ALA A 377 1.41 -12.19 1.72
N SER A 378 0.57 -13.19 1.42
CA SER A 378 0.73 -14.15 0.31
C SER A 378 0.72 -13.48 -1.06
N ALA A 379 -0.23 -12.58 -1.30
CA ALA A 379 -0.25 -11.76 -2.50
C ALA A 379 1.03 -10.90 -2.62
N ALA A 380 1.46 -10.24 -1.54
CA ALA A 380 2.66 -9.40 -1.55
C ALA A 380 3.94 -10.20 -1.84
N ALA A 381 4.08 -11.40 -1.27
CA ALA A 381 5.23 -12.26 -1.57
C ALA A 381 5.23 -12.77 -3.02
N ALA A 382 4.05 -13.09 -3.57
CA ALA A 382 3.92 -13.45 -4.98
C ALA A 382 4.32 -12.28 -5.90
N VAL A 383 3.88 -11.06 -5.58
CA VAL A 383 4.29 -9.84 -6.29
C VAL A 383 5.80 -9.61 -6.20
N ALA A 384 6.41 -9.80 -5.03
CA ALA A 384 7.85 -9.69 -4.83
C ALA A 384 8.64 -10.75 -5.62
N ALA A 385 8.07 -11.93 -5.84
CA ALA A 385 8.60 -12.97 -6.71
C ALA A 385 8.32 -12.73 -8.21
N GLY A 386 7.67 -11.61 -8.56
CA GLY A 386 7.33 -11.23 -9.92
C GLY A 386 6.00 -11.76 -10.44
N ASP A 387 5.20 -12.49 -9.65
CA ASP A 387 3.88 -12.93 -10.07
C ASP A 387 2.83 -11.83 -9.85
N LEU A 388 2.52 -11.12 -10.94
CA LEU A 388 1.48 -10.09 -10.97
C LEU A 388 0.13 -10.66 -11.39
N ARG A 389 -0.08 -11.98 -11.46
CA ARG A 389 -1.40 -12.57 -11.83
C ARG A 389 -2.32 -12.78 -10.64
N VAL A 390 -1.86 -12.46 -9.43
CA VAL A 390 -2.66 -12.61 -8.20
C VAL A 390 -4.01 -11.91 -8.33
N GLN A 391 -5.07 -12.61 -7.95
CA GLN A 391 -6.44 -12.12 -7.92
C GLN A 391 -6.94 -12.04 -6.49
N LEU A 392 -7.61 -10.93 -6.16
CA LEU A 392 -8.15 -10.64 -4.84
C LEU A 392 -9.65 -10.32 -4.97
N ASP A 393 -10.48 -11.37 -4.83
CA ASP A 393 -11.92 -11.35 -5.07
C ASP A 393 -12.75 -11.04 -3.82
N HIS A 394 -12.26 -10.13 -2.98
CA HIS A 394 -12.96 -9.70 -1.77
C HIS A 394 -13.17 -8.18 -1.76
N PRO A 395 -14.36 -7.72 -1.34
CA PRO A 395 -14.64 -6.29 -1.20
C PRO A 395 -14.02 -5.72 0.08
N GLY A 396 -13.62 -4.45 0.03
CA GLY A 396 -13.15 -3.71 1.20
C GLY A 396 -11.88 -2.91 0.90
N ASP A 397 -11.69 -1.82 1.63
CA ASP A 397 -10.66 -0.80 1.36
C ASP A 397 -9.25 -1.39 1.19
N LEU A 398 -8.89 -2.41 1.98
CA LEU A 398 -7.57 -3.04 1.92
C LEU A 398 -7.37 -3.88 0.64
N TYR A 399 -8.41 -4.61 0.22
CA TYR A 399 -8.41 -5.35 -1.04
C TYR A 399 -8.41 -4.42 -2.23
N ASP A 400 -9.19 -3.34 -2.18
CA ASP A 400 -9.27 -2.34 -3.24
C ASP A 400 -7.94 -1.58 -3.41
N ALA A 401 -7.29 -1.20 -2.32
CA ALA A 401 -5.96 -0.59 -2.35
C ALA A 401 -4.91 -1.53 -2.97
N PHE A 402 -4.90 -2.81 -2.59
CA PHE A 402 -3.97 -3.78 -3.15
C PHE A 402 -4.26 -4.08 -4.63
N ARG A 403 -5.55 -4.16 -5.03
CA ARG A 403 -5.96 -4.31 -6.43
C ARG A 403 -5.50 -3.12 -7.27
N GLY A 404 -5.70 -1.90 -6.78
CA GLY A 404 -5.22 -0.68 -7.44
C GLY A 404 -3.70 -0.63 -7.58
N MET A 405 -2.95 -1.13 -6.58
CA MET A 405 -1.50 -1.28 -6.67
C MET A 405 -1.09 -2.29 -7.77
N LEU A 406 -1.73 -3.47 -7.80
CA LEU A 406 -1.49 -4.49 -8.83
C LEU A 406 -1.80 -3.99 -10.23
N GLU A 407 -2.92 -3.29 -10.42
CA GLU A 407 -3.30 -2.71 -11.71
C GLU A 407 -2.29 -1.67 -12.19
N ARG A 408 -1.83 -0.78 -11.30
CA ARG A 408 -0.78 0.21 -11.62
C ARG A 408 0.55 -0.46 -11.99
N LEU A 409 0.98 -1.48 -11.24
CA LEU A 409 2.20 -2.22 -11.56
C LEU A 409 2.09 -2.95 -12.91
N ARG A 410 0.95 -3.59 -13.19
CA ARG A 410 0.69 -4.22 -14.50
C ARG A 410 0.74 -3.20 -15.63
N GLY A 411 0.17 -2.01 -15.42
CA GLY A 411 0.22 -0.89 -16.37
C GLY A 411 1.65 -0.45 -16.66
N VAL A 412 2.44 -0.18 -15.62
CA VAL A 412 3.86 0.23 -15.77
C VAL A 412 4.66 -0.83 -16.52
N ILE A 413 4.47 -2.13 -16.22
CA ILE A 413 5.16 -3.21 -16.93
C ILE A 413 4.74 -3.28 -18.41
N ALA A 414 3.46 -3.05 -18.71
CA ALA A 414 2.97 -3.01 -20.08
C ALA A 414 3.55 -1.81 -20.86
N ASP A 415 3.62 -0.63 -20.23
CA ASP A 415 4.18 0.58 -20.81
C ASP A 415 5.69 0.42 -21.09
N ILE A 416 6.45 -0.13 -20.14
CA ILE A 416 7.89 -0.40 -20.36
C ILE A 416 8.06 -1.40 -21.51
N ARG A 417 7.21 -2.43 -21.62
CA ARG A 417 7.28 -3.40 -22.72
C ARG A 417 7.00 -2.73 -24.07
N HIS A 418 6.01 -1.85 -24.14
CA HIS A 418 5.72 -1.07 -25.34
C HIS A 418 6.91 -0.19 -25.74
N VAL A 419 7.43 0.60 -24.80
CA VAL A 419 8.59 1.49 -25.03
C VAL A 419 9.82 0.69 -25.43
N SER A 420 10.03 -0.50 -24.87
CA SER A 420 11.15 -1.39 -25.21
C SER A 420 11.06 -1.86 -26.67
N HIS A 421 9.88 -2.29 -27.13
CA HIS A 421 9.70 -2.68 -28.53
C HIS A 421 9.86 -1.51 -29.50
N GLU A 422 9.32 -0.35 -29.15
CA GLU A 422 9.48 0.88 -29.94
C GLU A 422 10.96 1.27 -30.03
N LEU A 423 11.68 1.24 -28.90
CA LEU A 423 13.12 1.52 -28.86
C LEU A 423 13.93 0.55 -29.72
N ALA A 424 13.62 -0.74 -29.66
CA ALA A 424 14.28 -1.75 -30.50
C ALA A 424 14.04 -1.51 -32.00
N ALA A 425 12.80 -1.16 -32.38
CA ALA A 425 12.44 -0.84 -33.75
C ALA A 425 13.17 0.42 -34.25
N THR A 426 13.13 1.51 -33.48
CA THR A 426 13.84 2.75 -33.81
C THR A 426 15.35 2.54 -33.88
N ALA A 427 15.93 1.74 -32.97
CA ALA A 427 17.35 1.38 -33.02
C ALA A 427 17.70 0.63 -34.31
N ALA A 428 16.86 -0.32 -34.74
CA ALA A 428 17.06 -1.04 -35.99
C ALA A 428 16.97 -0.12 -37.23
N GLU A 429 16.00 0.79 -37.24
CA GLU A 429 15.84 1.80 -38.31
C GLU A 429 17.06 2.73 -38.39
N VAL A 430 17.51 3.27 -37.25
CA VAL A 430 18.71 4.14 -37.19
C VAL A 430 19.95 3.36 -37.61
N HIS A 431 20.08 2.10 -37.21
CA HIS A 431 21.20 1.26 -37.64
C HIS A 431 21.20 1.06 -39.16
N ALA A 432 20.05 0.72 -39.76
CA ALA A 432 19.92 0.55 -41.20
C ALA A 432 20.23 1.85 -41.97
N ALA A 433 19.68 2.98 -41.52
CA ALA A 433 19.96 4.29 -42.10
C ALA A 433 21.44 4.67 -41.99
N SER A 434 22.09 4.34 -40.87
CA SER A 434 23.53 4.58 -40.68
C SER A 434 24.38 3.75 -41.65
N VAL A 435 24.02 2.49 -41.89
CA VAL A 435 24.70 1.64 -42.89
C VAL A 435 24.56 2.21 -44.30
N GLU A 436 23.35 2.65 -44.68
CA GLU A 436 23.12 3.29 -45.98
C GLU A 436 23.95 4.58 -46.12
N GLN A 437 24.03 5.37 -45.04
CA GLN A 437 24.81 6.59 -45.01
C GLN A 437 26.33 6.34 -45.07
N GLU A 438 26.84 5.26 -44.45
CA GLU A 438 28.25 4.83 -44.61
C GLU A 438 28.57 4.53 -46.09
N VAL A 439 27.70 3.76 -46.77
CA VAL A 439 27.85 3.47 -48.21
C VAL A 439 27.81 4.76 -49.05
N SER A 440 26.87 5.66 -48.76
CA SER A 440 26.79 6.97 -49.44
C SER A 440 28.04 7.81 -49.24
N ALA A 441 28.60 7.84 -48.03
CA ALA A 441 29.84 8.56 -47.73
C ALA A 441 31.04 7.98 -48.49
N GLU A 442 31.14 6.65 -48.63
CA GLU A 442 32.17 6.01 -49.46
C GLU A 442 32.06 6.43 -50.93
N HIS A 443 30.84 6.43 -51.48
CA HIS A 443 30.57 6.85 -52.85
C HIS A 443 30.93 8.33 -53.08
N GLN A 444 30.56 9.21 -52.14
CA GLN A 444 30.90 10.63 -52.21
C GLN A 444 32.42 10.85 -52.10
N SER A 445 33.11 10.11 -51.22
CA SER A 445 34.57 10.12 -51.10
C SER A 445 35.27 9.71 -52.40
N ALA A 446 34.75 8.71 -53.11
CA ALA A 446 35.25 8.33 -54.43
C ALA A 446 35.05 9.44 -55.47
N LYS A 447 33.86 10.06 -55.50
CA LYS A 447 33.55 11.17 -56.41
C LYS A 447 34.40 12.41 -56.13
N MET A 448 34.72 12.68 -54.87
CA MET A 448 35.58 13.80 -54.53
C MET A 448 37.03 13.60 -54.96
N ARG A 449 37.56 12.37 -54.94
CA ARG A 449 38.88 12.09 -55.53
C ARG A 449 38.91 12.45 -57.03
N GLU A 450 37.85 12.12 -57.76
CA GLU A 450 37.69 12.50 -59.17
C GLU A 450 37.64 14.03 -59.38
N VAL A 451 36.97 14.75 -58.48
CA VAL A 451 36.92 16.22 -58.51
C VAL A 451 38.29 16.84 -58.22
N ILE A 452 39.02 16.34 -57.22
CA ILE A 452 40.39 16.77 -56.89
C ILE A 452 41.30 16.61 -58.12
N ASP A 453 41.28 15.45 -58.77
CA ASP A 453 42.07 15.19 -59.98
C ASP A 453 41.70 16.13 -61.13
N THR A 454 40.41 16.44 -61.28
CA THR A 454 39.90 17.36 -62.30
C THR A 454 40.39 18.79 -62.05
N VAL A 455 40.33 19.28 -60.82
CA VAL A 455 40.82 20.61 -60.45
C VAL A 455 42.33 20.71 -60.60
N ALA A 456 43.07 19.68 -60.20
CA ALA A 456 44.52 19.61 -60.41
C ALA A 456 44.91 19.58 -61.91
N SER A 457 44.09 18.94 -62.75
CA SER A 457 44.25 19.00 -64.21
C SER A 457 43.99 20.42 -64.75
N LEU A 458 42.92 21.07 -64.28
CA LEU A 458 42.54 22.41 -64.71
C LEU A 458 43.60 23.46 -64.34
N ALA A 459 44.17 23.36 -63.14
CA ALA A 459 45.28 24.21 -62.69
C ALA A 459 46.52 24.05 -63.59
N ARG A 460 46.88 22.81 -63.95
CA ARG A 460 47.99 22.56 -64.90
C ARG A 460 47.70 23.12 -66.29
N SER A 461 46.47 22.96 -66.80
CA SER A 461 46.07 23.53 -68.08
C SER A 461 46.14 25.06 -68.07
N ALA A 462 45.75 25.72 -66.99
CA ALA A 462 45.85 27.18 -66.87
C ALA A 462 47.32 27.66 -66.94
N ILE A 463 48.25 26.95 -66.32
CA ILE A 463 49.70 27.25 -66.41
C ILE A 463 50.19 27.14 -67.86
N GLU A 464 49.87 26.04 -68.55
CA GLU A 464 50.28 25.82 -69.94
C GLU A 464 49.67 26.83 -70.92
N ILE A 465 48.40 27.19 -70.73
CA ILE A 465 47.74 28.23 -71.54
C ILE A 465 48.41 29.59 -71.30
N THR A 466 48.74 29.92 -70.06
CA THR A 466 49.42 31.18 -69.72
C THR A 466 50.80 31.26 -70.40
N LYS A 467 51.57 30.16 -70.36
CA LYS A 467 52.86 30.05 -71.05
C LYS A 467 52.71 30.17 -72.57
N SER A 468 51.71 29.52 -73.15
CA SER A 468 51.43 29.57 -74.59
C SER A 468 51.03 30.98 -75.02
N ALA A 469 50.17 31.66 -74.26
CA ALA A 469 49.78 33.04 -74.51
C ALA A 469 50.98 33.99 -74.44
N ALA A 470 51.91 33.77 -73.51
CA ALA A 470 53.15 34.56 -73.43
C ALA A 470 54.03 34.39 -74.68
N ALA A 471 54.18 33.15 -75.19
CA ALA A 471 54.93 32.89 -76.42
C ALA A 471 54.24 33.52 -77.66
N VAL A 472 52.91 33.49 -77.73
CA VAL A 472 52.15 34.15 -78.81
C VAL A 472 52.34 35.67 -78.76
N LEU A 473 52.34 36.26 -77.56
CA LEU A 473 52.60 37.70 -77.39
C LEU A 473 53.99 38.08 -77.89
N GLU A 474 55.02 37.34 -77.49
CA GLU A 474 56.41 37.57 -77.93
C GLU A 474 56.54 37.47 -79.46
N ASN A 475 55.95 36.43 -80.07
CA ASN A 475 55.95 36.27 -81.53
C ASN A 475 55.22 37.42 -82.25
N ALA A 476 54.11 37.91 -81.68
CA ALA A 476 53.34 39.00 -82.25
C ALA A 476 54.11 40.34 -82.17
N GLU A 477 54.78 40.62 -81.05
CA GLU A 477 55.64 41.80 -80.89
C GLU A 477 56.86 41.76 -81.82
N GLN A 478 57.49 40.59 -81.98
CA GLN A 478 58.58 40.38 -82.93
C GLN A 478 58.10 40.57 -84.38
N THR A 479 56.91 40.06 -84.72
CA THR A 479 56.32 40.23 -86.05
C THR A 479 56.09 41.71 -86.34
N ALA A 480 55.47 42.45 -85.41
CA ALA A 480 55.24 43.89 -85.57
C ALA A 480 56.55 44.67 -85.78
N THR A 481 57.61 44.33 -85.04
CA THR A 481 58.94 44.95 -85.18
C THR A 481 59.56 44.66 -86.55
N THR A 482 59.53 43.39 -86.98
CA THR A 482 60.07 42.97 -88.29
C THR A 482 59.31 43.61 -89.44
N THR A 483 57.98 43.76 -89.30
CA THR A 483 57.12 44.42 -90.28
C THR A 483 57.42 45.92 -90.38
N ASP A 484 57.72 46.60 -89.27
CA ASP A 484 58.15 48.00 -89.28
C ASP A 484 59.50 48.18 -89.97
N GLU A 485 60.46 47.29 -89.72
CA GLU A 485 61.75 47.29 -90.41
C GLU A 485 61.58 47.07 -91.92
N MET A 486 60.71 46.14 -92.33
CA MET A 486 60.40 45.91 -93.75
C MET A 486 59.77 47.15 -94.40
N ALA A 487 58.83 47.82 -93.71
CA ALA A 487 58.21 49.05 -94.22
C ALA A 487 59.26 50.15 -94.46
N VAL A 488 60.21 50.34 -93.54
CA VAL A 488 61.32 51.29 -93.70
C VAL A 488 62.18 50.94 -94.93
N GLN A 489 62.59 49.68 -95.07
CA GLN A 489 63.41 49.24 -96.21
C GLN A 489 62.70 49.44 -97.56
N ILE A 490 61.39 49.21 -97.63
CA ILE A 490 60.62 49.42 -98.86
C ILE A 490 60.47 50.92 -99.17
N THR A 491 60.30 51.77 -98.16
CA THR A 491 60.29 53.23 -98.38
C THR A 491 61.62 53.74 -98.89
N GLU A 492 62.75 53.20 -98.39
CA GLU A 492 64.08 53.52 -98.90
C GLU A 492 64.26 53.03 -100.35
N LEU A 493 63.81 51.80 -100.66
CA LEU A 493 63.80 51.26 -102.01
C LEU A 493 62.98 52.16 -102.96
N SER A 494 61.81 52.62 -102.54
CA SER A 494 60.95 53.51 -103.32
C SER A 494 61.61 54.86 -103.60
N ALA A 495 62.36 55.41 -102.62
CA ALA A 495 63.14 56.63 -102.82
C ALA A 495 64.30 56.41 -103.82
N GLN A 496 64.99 55.28 -103.73
CA GLN A 496 66.06 54.92 -104.66
C GLN A 496 65.54 54.70 -106.10
N THR A 497 64.39 54.03 -106.27
CA THR A 497 63.78 53.84 -107.59
C THR A 497 63.29 55.15 -108.19
N GLY A 498 62.74 56.06 -107.37
CA GLY A 498 62.37 57.41 -107.82
C GLY A 498 63.58 58.20 -108.32
N SER A 499 64.74 58.09 -107.65
CA SER A 499 66.00 58.67 -108.13
C SER A 499 66.46 58.08 -109.48
N ILE A 500 66.28 56.77 -109.68
CA ILE A 500 66.58 56.12 -110.98
C ILE A 500 65.64 56.66 -112.06
N GLY A 501 64.34 56.83 -111.76
CA GLY A 501 63.38 57.45 -112.66
C GLY A 501 63.81 58.84 -113.13
N GLY A 502 64.33 59.67 -112.21
CA GLY A 502 64.90 60.97 -112.54
C GLY A 502 66.16 60.89 -113.44
N LEU A 503 67.05 59.93 -113.19
CA LEU A 503 68.23 59.69 -114.04
C LEU A 503 67.84 59.23 -115.45
N LEU A 504 66.82 58.38 -115.57
CA LEU A 504 66.32 57.90 -116.86
C LEU A 504 65.77 59.05 -117.72
N GLU A 505 65.10 60.04 -117.11
CA GLU A 505 64.63 61.23 -117.82
C GLU A 505 65.79 62.04 -118.40
N VAL A 506 66.88 62.20 -117.64
CA VAL A 506 68.11 62.86 -118.13
C VAL A 506 68.76 62.07 -119.28
N ILE A 507 68.81 60.73 -119.18
CA ILE A 507 69.38 59.88 -120.25
C ILE A 507 68.52 59.98 -121.52
N ARG A 508 67.19 59.99 -121.38
CA ARG A 508 66.26 60.22 -122.50
C ARG A 508 66.49 61.58 -123.15
N GLU A 509 66.62 62.64 -122.35
CA GLU A 509 66.91 63.98 -122.86
C GLU A 509 68.24 64.02 -123.62
N ILE A 510 69.27 63.29 -123.15
CA ILE A 510 70.55 63.14 -123.86
C ILE A 510 70.37 62.36 -125.17
N ALA A 511 69.57 61.29 -125.18
CA ALA A 511 69.28 60.50 -126.37
C ALA A 511 68.53 61.32 -127.42
N GLU A 512 67.47 62.05 -127.03
CA GLU A 512 66.72 62.95 -127.92
C GLU A 512 67.62 64.05 -128.50
N ARG A 513 68.47 64.68 -127.66
CA ARG A 513 69.45 65.67 -128.14
C ARG A 513 70.46 65.03 -129.11
N SER A 514 70.89 63.80 -128.84
CA SER A 514 71.82 63.06 -129.69
C SER A 514 71.18 62.67 -131.03
N ASP A 515 69.90 62.32 -131.06
CA ASP A 515 69.13 62.08 -132.28
C ASP A 515 68.99 63.35 -133.12
N ILE A 516 68.69 64.50 -132.49
CA ILE A 516 68.65 65.81 -133.17
C ILE A 516 70.03 66.18 -133.73
N LEU A 517 71.11 65.94 -132.97
CA LEU A 517 72.49 66.15 -133.43
C LEU A 517 72.84 65.24 -134.61
N ALA A 518 72.43 63.97 -134.56
CA ALA A 518 72.65 63.00 -135.62
C ALA A 518 71.83 63.34 -136.89
N LEU A 519 70.60 63.82 -136.74
CA LEU A 519 69.76 64.31 -137.83
C LEU A 519 70.42 65.52 -138.52
N ASN A 520 70.91 66.48 -137.74
CA ASN A 520 71.66 67.64 -138.26
C ASN A 520 72.95 67.20 -138.97
N GLY A 521 73.68 66.22 -138.41
CA GLY A 521 74.87 65.63 -139.03
C GLY A 521 74.58 64.92 -140.36
N SER A 522 73.46 64.20 -140.44
CA SER A 522 73.01 63.52 -141.67
C SER A 522 72.63 64.52 -142.77
N LEU A 523 71.96 65.61 -142.39
CA LEU A 523 71.61 66.71 -143.31
C LEU A 523 72.87 67.38 -143.88
N GLU A 524 73.86 67.69 -143.04
CA GLU A 524 75.09 68.35 -143.47
C GLU A 524 76.00 67.42 -144.29
N ALA A 525 76.02 66.12 -143.96
CA ALA A 525 76.69 65.10 -144.77
C ALA A 525 76.05 64.93 -146.16
N THR A 526 74.71 65.05 -146.26
CA THR A 526 73.99 65.06 -147.54
C THR A 526 74.33 66.30 -148.37
N ARG A 527 74.51 67.47 -147.73
CA ARG A 527 74.96 68.72 -148.37
C ARG A 527 76.38 68.65 -148.90
N ALA A 528 77.29 67.93 -148.24
CA ALA A 528 78.69 67.81 -148.62
C ALA A 528 78.97 66.82 -149.79
N GLY A 529 77.95 66.09 -150.28
CA GLY A 529 78.09 65.20 -151.45
C GLY A 529 79.05 64.02 -151.23
N GLU A 530 79.89 63.70 -152.21
CA GLU A 530 80.85 62.57 -152.16
C GLU A 530 81.83 62.66 -150.95
N ALA A 531 82.23 63.87 -150.53
CA ALA A 531 83.13 64.10 -149.40
C ALA A 531 82.46 63.83 -148.03
N GLY A 532 81.13 63.83 -147.96
CA GLY A 532 80.34 63.65 -146.74
C GLY A 532 80.00 62.21 -146.38
N ARG A 533 80.31 61.21 -147.23
CA ARG A 533 79.88 59.80 -147.02
C ARG A 533 80.29 59.21 -145.67
N GLY A 534 81.51 59.48 -145.21
CA GLY A 534 81.99 59.01 -143.89
C GLY A 534 81.23 59.65 -142.73
N PHE A 535 80.92 60.94 -142.84
CA PHE A 535 80.10 61.66 -141.85
C PHE A 535 78.64 61.20 -141.85
N ALA A 536 78.06 60.90 -143.02
CA ALA A 536 76.69 60.37 -143.11
C ALA A 536 76.56 59.01 -142.41
N LEU A 537 77.57 58.14 -142.53
CA LEU A 537 77.60 56.84 -141.84
C LEU A 537 77.68 57.02 -140.32
N VAL A 538 78.55 57.91 -139.83
CA VAL A 538 78.67 58.21 -138.39
C VAL A 538 77.36 58.81 -137.86
N ALA A 539 76.73 59.73 -138.60
CA ALA A 539 75.44 60.31 -138.22
C ALA A 539 74.31 59.26 -138.18
N ALA A 540 74.25 58.34 -139.14
CA ALA A 540 73.28 57.25 -139.13
C ALA A 540 73.50 56.28 -137.94
N GLU A 541 74.76 55.97 -137.59
CA GLU A 541 75.09 55.13 -136.44
C GLU A 541 74.78 55.84 -135.11
N MET A 542 75.02 57.16 -135.00
CA MET A 542 74.65 57.95 -133.82
C MET A 542 73.14 58.03 -133.62
N ARG A 543 72.37 58.20 -134.70
CA ARG A 543 70.91 58.17 -134.64
C ARG A 543 70.39 56.80 -134.20
N ARG A 544 70.90 55.73 -134.79
CA ARG A 544 70.56 54.35 -134.41
C ARG A 544 70.93 54.07 -132.94
N LEU A 545 72.03 54.63 -132.44
CA LEU A 545 72.40 54.54 -131.03
C LEU A 545 71.41 55.32 -130.14
N ALA A 546 71.03 56.54 -130.52
CA ALA A 546 70.06 57.34 -129.80
C ALA A 546 68.68 56.67 -129.72
N GLU A 547 68.15 56.16 -130.85
CA GLU A 547 66.91 55.38 -130.91
C GLU A 547 66.98 54.14 -129.99
N ARG A 548 68.13 53.44 -129.98
CA ARG A 548 68.35 52.27 -129.11
C ARG A 548 68.46 52.62 -127.63
N VAL A 549 69.04 53.78 -127.30
CA VAL A 549 69.08 54.29 -125.91
C VAL A 549 67.68 54.67 -125.45
N ASP A 550 66.87 55.33 -126.28
CA ASP A 550 65.48 55.68 -125.95
C ASP A 550 64.62 54.43 -125.70
N GLU A 551 64.72 53.42 -126.57
CA GLU A 551 64.04 52.13 -126.39
C GLU A 551 64.47 51.43 -125.09
N THR A 552 65.77 51.45 -124.77
CA THR A 552 66.31 50.87 -123.53
C THR A 552 65.82 51.64 -122.30
N VAL A 553 65.80 52.97 -122.35
CA VAL A 553 65.28 53.82 -121.27
C VAL A 553 63.79 53.57 -121.04
N ALA A 554 63.00 53.40 -122.10
CA ALA A 554 61.59 53.06 -122.00
C ALA A 554 61.36 51.68 -121.33
N ASP A 555 62.16 50.66 -121.67
CA ASP A 555 62.10 49.35 -121.00
C ASP A 555 62.47 49.46 -119.51
N VAL A 556 63.58 50.15 -119.18
CA VAL A 556 64.01 50.33 -117.78
C VAL A 556 62.96 51.14 -116.99
N ARG A 557 62.34 52.16 -117.59
CA ARG A 557 61.27 52.95 -116.96
C ARG A 557 60.05 52.09 -116.64
N THR A 558 59.69 51.17 -117.53
CA THR A 558 58.60 50.22 -117.29
C THR A 558 58.91 49.33 -116.09
N ARG A 559 60.13 48.78 -116.01
CA ARG A 559 60.58 47.96 -114.88
C ARG A 559 60.64 48.75 -113.56
N VAL A 560 61.07 50.01 -113.59
CA VAL A 560 61.03 50.89 -112.40
C VAL A 560 59.59 51.09 -111.93
N GLY A 561 58.66 51.34 -112.85
CA GLY A 561 57.23 51.45 -112.53
C GLY A 561 56.62 50.16 -111.98
N ASP A 562 57.08 48.99 -112.43
CA ASP A 562 56.71 47.69 -111.84
C ASP A 562 57.24 47.54 -110.41
N ILE A 563 58.50 47.94 -110.15
CA ILE A 563 59.09 47.91 -108.79
C ILE A 563 58.33 48.86 -107.86
N GLU A 564 57.99 50.07 -108.30
CA GLU A 564 57.20 51.02 -107.51
C GLU A 564 55.82 50.49 -107.16
N ARG A 565 55.09 49.91 -108.14
CA ARG A 565 53.79 49.26 -107.89
C ARG A 565 53.91 48.09 -106.91
N SER A 566 54.93 47.25 -107.08
CA SER A 566 55.19 46.13 -106.19
C SER A 566 55.50 46.61 -104.77
N GLY A 567 56.38 47.60 -104.63
CA GLY A 567 56.73 48.23 -103.36
C GLY A 567 55.52 48.82 -102.64
N ALA A 568 54.67 49.57 -103.36
CA ALA A 568 53.42 50.12 -102.80
C ALA A 568 52.47 49.01 -102.29
N SER A 569 52.35 47.90 -103.04
CA SER A 569 51.57 46.74 -102.60
C SER A 569 52.17 46.07 -101.37
N THR A 570 53.50 45.98 -101.26
CA THR A 570 54.18 45.43 -100.09
C THR A 570 54.04 46.33 -98.86
N VAL A 571 54.03 47.66 -99.04
CA VAL A 571 53.71 48.61 -97.94
C VAL A 571 52.29 48.41 -97.43
N ALA A 572 51.30 48.27 -98.32
CA ALA A 572 49.92 47.99 -97.89
C ALA A 572 49.82 46.67 -97.10
N ALA A 573 50.45 45.60 -97.59
CA ALA A 573 50.48 44.30 -96.91
C ALA A 573 51.22 44.34 -95.56
N THR A 574 52.26 45.16 -95.42
CA THR A 574 52.97 45.34 -94.15
C THR A 574 52.15 46.14 -93.14
N VAL A 575 51.39 47.16 -93.56
CA VAL A 575 50.44 47.85 -92.66
C VAL A 575 49.38 46.89 -92.12
N GLU A 576 48.78 46.07 -92.99
CA GLU A 576 47.80 45.05 -92.58
C GLU A 576 48.43 44.00 -91.65
N SER A 577 49.64 43.52 -91.97
CA SER A 577 50.37 42.56 -91.13
C SER A 577 50.68 43.13 -89.74
N ARG A 578 50.99 44.44 -89.65
CA ARG A 578 51.23 45.13 -88.39
C ARG A 578 49.95 45.19 -87.54
N GLU A 579 48.81 45.52 -88.15
CA GLU A 579 47.51 45.56 -87.46
C GLU A 579 47.15 44.17 -86.91
N LEU A 580 47.28 43.12 -87.73
CA LEU A 580 47.07 41.72 -87.31
C LEU A 580 47.99 41.30 -86.16
N ALA A 581 49.27 41.71 -86.20
CA ALA A 581 50.22 41.44 -85.13
C ALA A 581 49.82 42.16 -83.82
N GLN A 582 49.37 43.42 -83.92
CA GLN A 582 48.89 44.17 -82.75
C GLN A 582 47.62 43.55 -82.14
N ASP A 583 46.66 43.14 -82.96
CA ASP A 583 45.45 42.47 -82.51
C ASP A 583 45.77 41.12 -81.86
N THR A 584 46.70 40.36 -82.43
CA THR A 584 47.19 39.09 -81.85
C THR A 584 47.83 39.33 -80.48
N ALA A 585 48.64 40.39 -80.33
CA ALA A 585 49.25 40.76 -79.05
C ALA A 585 48.21 41.20 -78.00
N VAL A 586 47.16 41.91 -78.41
CA VAL A 586 46.04 42.25 -77.52
C VAL A 586 45.29 41.00 -77.07
N ALA A 587 44.94 40.10 -78.01
CA ALA A 587 44.27 38.85 -77.71
C ALA A 587 45.09 37.97 -76.76
N ALA A 588 46.40 37.84 -76.99
CA ALA A 588 47.31 37.10 -76.12
C ALA A 588 47.35 37.66 -74.70
N ARG A 589 47.37 39.00 -74.54
CA ARG A 589 47.32 39.65 -73.22
C ARG A 589 46.00 39.38 -72.49
N VAL A 590 44.87 39.44 -73.21
CA VAL A 590 43.55 39.13 -72.65
C VAL A 590 43.48 37.67 -72.19
N ILE A 591 43.92 36.72 -73.03
CA ILE A 591 43.97 35.30 -72.69
C ILE A 591 44.82 35.08 -71.45
N SER A 592 46.02 35.66 -71.39
CA SER A 592 46.90 35.57 -70.23
C SER A 592 46.26 36.11 -68.94
N ALA A 593 45.55 37.24 -69.02
CA ALA A 593 44.86 37.82 -67.87
C ALA A 593 43.68 36.97 -67.38
N VAL A 594 42.85 36.47 -68.30
CA VAL A 594 41.71 35.59 -67.96
C VAL A 594 42.21 34.27 -67.38
N THR A 595 43.26 33.70 -67.95
CA THR A 595 43.81 32.41 -67.53
C THR A 595 44.48 32.50 -66.15
N ARG A 596 45.16 33.62 -65.84
CA ARG A 596 45.67 33.88 -64.48
C ARG A 596 44.54 33.91 -63.45
N ARG A 597 43.46 34.64 -63.73
CA ARG A 597 42.28 34.67 -62.84
C ARG A 597 41.68 33.28 -62.67
N GLN A 598 41.56 32.52 -63.77
CA GLN A 598 41.10 31.14 -63.70
C GLN A 598 42.02 30.26 -62.83
N GLY A 599 43.33 30.50 -62.84
CA GLY A 599 44.30 29.88 -61.94
C GLY A 599 43.99 30.15 -60.46
N ASP A 600 43.75 31.42 -60.11
CA ASP A 600 43.38 31.83 -58.74
C ASP A 600 42.03 31.21 -58.31
N ASP A 601 41.06 31.17 -59.23
CA ASP A 601 39.74 30.54 -58.99
C ASP A 601 39.89 29.01 -58.78
N THR A 602 40.76 28.34 -59.55
CA THR A 602 41.05 26.91 -59.33
C THR A 602 41.76 26.63 -58.02
N GLN A 603 42.65 27.52 -57.57
CA GLN A 603 43.30 27.39 -56.27
C GLN A 603 42.27 27.50 -55.14
N SER A 604 41.38 28.50 -55.21
CA SER A 604 40.28 28.67 -54.27
C SER A 604 39.33 27.47 -54.26
N ALA A 605 39.03 26.91 -55.44
CA ALA A 605 38.25 25.69 -55.56
C ALA A 605 38.93 24.49 -54.91
N SER A 606 40.26 24.35 -55.05
CA SER A 606 41.03 23.28 -54.43
C SER A 606 40.94 23.34 -52.89
N GLU A 607 41.10 24.53 -52.31
CA GLU A 607 40.98 24.74 -50.86
C GLU A 607 39.57 24.39 -50.35
N ALA A 608 38.52 24.81 -51.06
CA ALA A 608 37.14 24.46 -50.73
C ALA A 608 36.90 22.94 -50.82
N ILE A 609 37.46 22.26 -51.83
CA ILE A 609 37.33 20.81 -51.97
C ILE A 609 38.03 20.06 -50.83
N GLU A 610 39.20 20.53 -50.37
CA GLU A 610 39.87 19.96 -49.20
C GLU A 610 39.02 20.09 -47.92
N GLU A 611 38.36 21.22 -47.72
CA GLU A 611 37.42 21.42 -46.59
C GLU A 611 36.22 20.47 -46.66
N VAL A 612 35.65 20.28 -47.87
CA VAL A 612 34.59 19.30 -48.09
C VAL A 612 35.10 17.87 -47.82
N ALA A 613 36.36 17.57 -48.14
CA ALA A 613 36.97 16.25 -47.88
C ALA A 613 37.06 15.96 -46.38
N GLN A 614 37.51 16.95 -45.62
CA GLN A 614 37.56 16.85 -44.17
C GLN A 614 36.16 16.70 -43.57
N SER A 615 35.19 17.47 -44.06
CA SER A 615 33.79 17.39 -43.61
C SER A 615 33.17 16.03 -43.87
N MET A 616 33.48 15.41 -45.02
CA MET A 616 33.02 14.05 -45.31
C MET A 616 33.65 12.98 -44.42
N LEU A 617 34.94 13.10 -44.08
CA LEU A 617 35.57 12.19 -43.12
C LEU A 617 34.93 12.31 -41.73
N ALA A 618 34.64 13.53 -41.30
CA ALA A 618 33.92 13.78 -40.05
C ALA A 618 32.50 13.20 -40.09
N ALA A 619 31.78 13.34 -41.20
CA ALA A 619 30.46 12.76 -41.39
C ALA A 619 30.48 11.22 -41.34
N ALA A 620 31.47 10.59 -41.97
CA ALA A 620 31.66 9.13 -41.90
C ALA A 620 31.92 8.67 -40.46
N ALA A 621 32.80 9.36 -39.72
CA ALA A 621 33.08 9.05 -38.32
C ALA A 621 31.83 9.19 -37.44
N ALA A 622 31.07 10.28 -37.61
CA ALA A 622 29.82 10.51 -36.88
C ALA A 622 28.76 9.45 -37.20
N THR A 623 28.68 9.02 -38.46
CA THR A 623 27.76 7.95 -38.89
C THR A 623 28.13 6.63 -38.21
N SER A 624 29.41 6.29 -38.13
CA SER A 624 29.84 5.06 -37.46
C SER A 624 29.58 5.09 -35.95
N GLN A 625 29.75 6.26 -35.30
CA GLN A 625 29.37 6.46 -33.91
C GLN A 625 27.85 6.32 -33.69
N THR A 626 27.05 6.84 -34.62
CA THR A 626 25.58 6.72 -34.60
C THR A 626 25.15 5.25 -34.73
N ARG A 627 25.78 4.49 -35.62
CA ARG A 627 25.57 3.04 -35.76
C ARG A 627 25.89 2.29 -34.46
N ALA A 628 27.01 2.61 -33.80
CA ALA A 628 27.37 2.02 -32.52
C ALA A 628 26.38 2.38 -31.40
N ALA A 629 25.88 3.62 -31.38
CA ALA A 629 24.86 4.06 -30.43
C ALA A 629 23.53 3.32 -30.65
N ALA A 630 23.11 3.14 -31.91
CA ALA A 630 21.92 2.38 -32.26
C ALA A 630 22.00 0.92 -31.79
N GLU A 631 23.16 0.27 -31.98
CA GLU A 631 23.38 -1.09 -31.45
C GLU A 631 23.33 -1.11 -29.91
N GLY A 632 23.88 -0.09 -29.24
CA GLY A 632 23.76 0.07 -27.80
C GLY A 632 22.31 0.20 -27.32
N LEU A 633 21.48 0.99 -28.03
CA LEU A 633 20.05 1.11 -27.73
C LEU A 633 19.31 -0.21 -27.93
N ARG A 634 19.65 -0.98 -28.97
CA ARG A 634 19.09 -2.31 -29.20
C ARG A 634 19.39 -3.25 -28.04
N LEU A 635 20.63 -3.28 -27.55
CA LEU A 635 21.02 -4.08 -26.38
C LEU A 635 20.29 -3.65 -25.10
N GLN A 636 20.06 -2.34 -24.92
CA GLN A 636 19.29 -1.83 -23.79
C GLN A 636 17.82 -2.25 -23.87
N ALA A 637 17.21 -2.24 -25.06
CA ALA A 637 15.87 -2.74 -25.27
C ALA A 637 15.77 -4.25 -24.98
N ASP A 638 16.72 -5.06 -25.45
CA ASP A 638 16.77 -6.50 -25.15
C ASP A 638 16.88 -6.74 -23.62
N GLU A 639 17.69 -5.93 -22.92
CA GLU A 639 17.85 -6.03 -21.47
C GLU A 639 16.58 -5.61 -20.71
N LEU A 640 15.87 -4.56 -21.15
CA LEU A 640 14.57 -4.17 -20.60
C LEU A 640 13.55 -5.29 -20.79
N GLU A 641 13.50 -5.93 -21.97
CA GLU A 641 12.62 -7.06 -22.23
C GLU A 641 12.95 -8.26 -21.32
N ARG A 642 14.24 -8.53 -21.09
CA ARG A 642 14.69 -9.56 -20.14
C ARG A 642 14.26 -9.27 -18.70
N LEU A 643 14.39 -8.02 -18.24
CA LEU A 643 13.97 -7.60 -16.90
C LEU A 643 12.45 -7.68 -16.74
N ILE A 644 11.69 -7.24 -17.74
CA ILE A 644 10.24 -7.37 -17.76
C ILE A 644 9.80 -8.83 -17.80
N GLY A 645 10.54 -9.70 -18.50
CA GLY A 645 10.26 -11.13 -18.59
C GLY A 645 10.32 -11.87 -17.25
N GLN A 646 10.88 -11.25 -16.20
CA GLN A 646 10.84 -11.78 -14.83
C GLN A 646 9.45 -11.60 -14.18
N PHE A 647 8.66 -10.64 -14.67
CA PHE A 647 7.31 -10.38 -14.19
C PHE A 647 6.27 -11.18 -15.00
N GLN A 648 5.55 -12.05 -14.31
CA GLN A 648 4.46 -12.83 -14.86
C GLN A 648 3.20 -11.99 -14.85
N THR A 649 2.80 -11.48 -16.02
CA THR A 649 1.52 -10.76 -16.21
C THR A 649 0.47 -11.70 -16.78
N ALA A 650 -0.82 -11.37 -16.62
CA ALA A 650 -1.93 -12.18 -17.17
C ALA A 650 -1.87 -12.33 -18.71
N SER A 651 -1.11 -11.46 -19.39
CA SER A 651 -0.86 -11.45 -20.82
C SER A 651 0.38 -12.25 -21.26
N SER A 652 1.18 -12.77 -20.33
CA SER A 652 2.29 -13.66 -20.68
C SER A 652 1.73 -15.07 -20.86
N PRO A 653 1.85 -15.69 -22.06
CA PRO A 653 1.67 -17.13 -22.17
C PRO A 653 2.59 -17.76 -21.13
N ALA A 654 2.08 -18.70 -20.34
CA ALA A 654 2.93 -19.53 -19.51
C ALA A 654 4.02 -20.07 -20.45
N ARG A 655 5.28 -19.70 -20.22
CA ARG A 655 6.42 -20.37 -20.85
C ARG A 655 6.22 -21.83 -20.51
N ALA A 656 5.77 -22.63 -21.47
CA ALA A 656 5.75 -24.07 -21.34
C ALA A 656 7.19 -24.43 -20.99
N SER A 657 7.40 -24.84 -19.75
CA SER A 657 8.65 -25.40 -19.30
C SER A 657 8.95 -26.56 -20.23
N ASP A 658 9.91 -26.36 -21.13
CA ASP A 658 10.39 -27.40 -22.03
C ASP A 658 11.03 -28.50 -21.17
N PRO A 659 10.44 -29.70 -21.07
CA PRO A 659 10.98 -30.76 -20.25
C PRO A 659 12.01 -31.53 -21.09
N SER A 660 13.13 -30.88 -21.42
CA SER A 660 14.28 -31.60 -21.99
C SER A 660 15.58 -30.89 -21.64
N THR A 661 16.05 -31.11 -20.41
CA THR A 661 17.49 -31.08 -20.07
C THR A 661 17.71 -31.83 -18.76
N THR A 662 17.51 -33.13 -18.81
CA THR A 662 18.18 -34.08 -17.90
C THR A 662 18.69 -35.24 -18.73
N ALA A 663 19.99 -35.19 -19.03
CA ALA A 663 20.96 -36.25 -19.35
C ALA A 663 21.91 -35.81 -20.47
#